data_AF-A0A846G9Z1-F1
#
_entry.id   AF-A0A846G9Z1-F1
#
_cell.length_a   1.000
_cell.length_b   1.000
_cell.length_c   1.000
_cell.angle_alpha   90.00
_cell.angle_beta   90.00
_cell.angle_gamma   90.00
#
_symmetry.space_group_name_H-M   'P 1'
#
loop_
_entity.id
_entity.type
_entity.pdbx_description
1 polymer ?
#
loop_
_entity_poly.entity_id
_entity_poly.type
_entity_poly.pdbx_seq_one_letter_code
_entity_poly.pdbx_strand_id
1 'polypeptide(L)'
;MIFRKTNRQNQIPRRLKKRIQAAKDKKLKELDLNGYFSEDDEKLTEIPYEVWELDNIEVLSLRNNELTSIPASISKLTNLTGLYLRNNELTSIPASISKLTNLTGLYLSFNQLTIIPESISKLTNLTGLYLRNNELTSIPASISKLTNLTWLDLSDNQLKSIPESISKLTNLTWLDLSDNQLKSIPESISKLTNLTWLDLSGNPLENPPIEIAEEGIGAIREYIRQKEEEGTDYLYEAKLLIIGEGSAGKTTLANKIQNLEYQLRDEDSTKGIEVHKWNFQTTNQHDFQMNIWNFGGQEIYHATHQFFLTKRSLYILVADTRKEDTDFYYWLNVVELLSDNSPLLIIKNEKQERKREINQRALQGQFSNIKEILATNLATNRGLEEIRTDIQHYISNLPHIGNALPKTWKKVREVLETDSRNYISLEEYLSICEENGFKKQKDKLQLSGYLHDLGVCLHFQDDPLLNKTVILKPEWGTAAVYKALDNPQVYDNFGKFTKDDLTNIWHEDKYANMHDELLQLMIKFKLCYKIPGTSQTYIAPQLLTEAQPEYDWDENNNLILRYTYEFMPKGIITQFIVAMNEDIEEQKYVWKSGVILNKNQTRAEVIEYYGKREIKIRISGQQKRDLITIATHELDKIHGSYNNRLKYNKLIPCNCATCKNSQNPHFYKFDKLNEWKSNGRQKTNCDNYPYYEVDIRSLIDDVIDRDLSREFLLLQASRPNDIYIIDSKDFVIDSNNIVGNKTMTQKIVNDQSRKIENQGGNITGNVLGDESHIQGKVTANSPEPEIEKPKKFGFLDSLTWMQNGQIIYYLGSAILGVILLIIYPKLFPSGFPKLVEKIQDIFPVPQVEKELDKNQ
;
A
#
# COMPACT_ATOMS: atom_id res chain seq x y z
N MET A 1 0.11 -10.97 54.14
CA MET A 1 0.94 -12.19 54.30
C MET A 1 2.05 -12.15 53.27
N ILE A 2 3.16 -11.52 53.65
CA ILE A 2 4.45 -11.54 52.95
C ILE A 2 5.18 -12.74 53.54
N PHE A 3 5.44 -13.78 52.74
CA PHE A 3 6.44 -14.85 52.90
C PHE A 3 6.01 -16.09 52.07
N ARG A 4 6.36 -16.09 50.77
CA ARG A 4 6.54 -17.27 49.89
C ARG A 4 6.93 -16.80 48.48
N LYS A 5 8.07 -16.11 48.37
CA LYS A 5 8.69 -15.77 47.07
C LYS A 5 10.19 -16.11 47.04
N THR A 6 10.60 -17.11 47.80
CA THR A 6 11.94 -17.68 47.79
C THR A 6 11.82 -19.18 47.50
N ASN A 7 12.55 -19.67 46.49
CA ASN A 7 12.66 -21.07 45.99
C ASN A 7 11.66 -21.62 44.95
N ARG A 8 11.09 -20.81 44.03
CA ARG A 8 10.39 -21.35 42.82
C ARG A 8 11.13 -21.18 41.49
N GLN A 9 12.29 -20.53 41.43
CA GLN A 9 12.94 -20.20 40.16
C GLN A 9 13.54 -21.39 39.37
N ASN A 10 13.67 -22.59 39.96
CA ASN A 10 14.32 -23.75 39.31
C ASN A 10 13.45 -25.03 39.26
N GLN A 11 12.13 -24.94 39.42
CA GLN A 11 11.28 -26.13 39.28
C GLN A 11 10.62 -26.18 37.91
N ILE A 12 11.04 -27.15 37.10
CA ILE A 12 10.40 -27.47 35.82
C ILE A 12 8.90 -27.70 36.08
N PRO A 13 8.01 -26.99 35.37
CA PRO A 13 6.58 -27.06 35.59
C PRO A 13 6.06 -28.50 35.49
N ARG A 14 5.20 -28.93 36.42
CA ARG A 14 4.71 -30.33 36.46
C ARG A 14 4.10 -30.80 35.13
N ARG A 15 3.43 -29.89 34.42
CA ARG A 15 2.86 -30.13 33.09
C ARG A 15 3.95 -30.45 32.06
N LEU A 16 5.02 -29.68 32.02
CA LEU A 16 6.15 -29.90 31.12
C LEU A 16 6.90 -31.19 31.46
N LYS A 17 7.09 -31.49 32.75
CA LYS A 17 7.62 -32.80 33.18
C LYS A 17 6.78 -33.97 32.64
N LYS A 18 5.45 -33.87 32.69
CA LYS A 18 4.55 -34.89 32.12
C LYS A 18 4.69 -35.01 30.61
N ARG A 19 4.86 -33.90 29.88
CA ARG A 19 5.08 -33.90 28.42
C ARG A 19 6.40 -34.57 28.06
N ILE A 20 7.48 -34.23 28.77
CA ILE A 20 8.80 -34.84 28.59
C ILE A 20 8.73 -36.34 28.87
N GLN A 21 8.09 -36.75 29.97
CA GLN A 21 7.92 -38.16 30.30
C GLN A 21 7.08 -38.89 29.25
N ALA A 22 5.98 -38.29 28.79
CA ALA A 22 5.15 -38.87 27.72
C ALA A 22 5.92 -38.99 26.40
N ALA A 23 6.77 -38.01 26.06
CA ALA A 23 7.65 -38.07 24.91
C ALA A 23 8.64 -39.23 25.01
N LYS A 24 9.21 -39.44 26.20
CA LYS A 24 10.08 -40.57 26.50
C LYS A 24 9.36 -41.92 26.38
N ASP A 25 8.24 -42.08 27.07
CA ASP A 25 7.52 -43.35 27.17
C ASP A 25 6.94 -43.78 25.81
N LYS A 26 6.46 -42.82 25.02
CA LYS A 26 5.83 -43.08 23.72
C LYS A 26 6.79 -42.94 22.53
N LYS A 27 8.06 -42.61 22.78
CA LYS A 27 9.07 -42.32 21.75
C LYS A 27 8.53 -41.35 20.69
N LEU A 28 7.99 -40.23 21.15
CA LEU A 28 7.44 -39.22 20.24
C LEU A 28 8.55 -38.65 19.36
N LYS A 29 8.17 -38.23 18.15
CA LYS A 29 9.02 -37.47 17.23
C LYS A 29 8.94 -35.97 17.46
N GLU A 30 7.87 -35.51 18.10
CA GLU A 30 7.63 -34.09 18.33
C GLU A 30 7.48 -33.82 19.82
N LEU A 31 8.11 -32.75 20.29
CA LEU A 31 7.99 -32.27 21.66
C LEU A 31 7.71 -30.77 21.69
N ASP A 32 6.52 -30.43 22.19
CA ASP A 32 6.08 -29.05 22.43
C ASP A 32 6.23 -28.68 23.92
N LEU A 33 7.19 -27.78 24.18
CA LEU A 33 7.47 -27.15 25.46
C LEU A 33 7.31 -25.62 25.37
N ASN A 34 6.41 -25.14 24.51
CA ASN A 34 6.12 -23.72 24.39
C ASN A 34 5.61 -23.14 25.72
N GLY A 35 6.04 -21.93 26.03
CA GLY A 35 5.39 -21.11 27.04
C GLY A 35 4.03 -20.66 26.51
N TYR A 36 3.00 -20.76 27.34
CA TYR A 36 1.68 -20.23 27.02
C TYR A 36 1.46 -18.97 27.86
N PHE A 37 0.73 -18.01 27.33
CA PHE A 37 0.56 -16.71 27.97
C PHE A 37 -0.48 -16.69 29.11
N SER A 38 -0.86 -17.84 29.68
CA SER A 38 -1.79 -17.84 30.82
C SER A 38 -1.06 -17.43 32.11
N GLU A 39 -1.73 -16.71 33.02
CA GLU A 39 -1.15 -16.26 34.30
C GLU A 39 -0.68 -17.43 35.20
N ASP A 40 -1.09 -18.66 34.88
CA ASP A 40 -0.74 -19.89 35.60
C ASP A 40 0.34 -20.75 34.90
N ASP A 41 0.76 -20.41 33.67
CA ASP A 41 1.77 -21.17 32.94
C ASP A 41 3.19 -20.65 33.25
N GLU A 42 3.93 -21.41 34.06
CA GLU A 42 5.35 -21.16 34.35
C GLU A 42 6.19 -21.34 33.05
N LYS A 43 6.80 -20.25 32.57
CA LYS A 43 7.72 -20.25 31.42
C LYS A 43 9.08 -20.88 31.77
N LEU A 44 9.73 -21.49 30.79
CA LEU A 44 11.07 -22.03 30.97
C LEU A 44 12.13 -20.92 30.92
N THR A 45 12.93 -20.81 31.97
CA THR A 45 14.18 -20.03 31.98
C THR A 45 15.38 -20.86 31.54
N GLU A 46 15.31 -22.18 31.71
CA GLU A 46 16.29 -23.16 31.27
C GLU A 46 15.61 -24.40 30.70
N ILE A 47 16.27 -25.06 29.74
CA ILE A 47 15.75 -26.30 29.15
C ILE A 47 16.11 -27.49 30.06
N PRO A 48 15.12 -28.29 30.51
CA PRO A 48 15.36 -29.44 31.38
C PRO A 48 16.36 -30.44 30.81
N TYR A 49 17.26 -30.97 31.64
CA TYR A 49 18.28 -31.91 31.18
C TYR A 49 17.69 -33.19 30.58
N GLU A 50 16.50 -33.58 31.03
CA GLU A 50 15.78 -34.76 30.55
C GLU A 50 15.40 -34.66 29.07
N VAL A 51 15.26 -33.44 28.53
CA VAL A 51 15.00 -33.22 27.09
C VAL A 51 16.13 -33.76 26.24
N TRP A 52 17.37 -33.66 26.73
CA TRP A 52 18.58 -34.07 25.99
C TRP A 52 18.76 -35.57 25.88
N GLU A 53 17.97 -36.35 26.62
CA GLU A 53 17.98 -37.82 26.59
C GLU A 53 16.89 -38.39 25.66
N LEU A 54 16.14 -37.53 24.95
CA LEU A 54 15.09 -37.90 24.01
C LEU A 54 15.63 -38.01 22.57
N ASP A 55 16.35 -39.08 22.29
CA ASP A 55 17.03 -39.32 21.00
C ASP A 55 16.10 -39.42 19.78
N ASN A 56 14.81 -39.74 19.95
CA ASN A 56 13.85 -39.89 18.85
C ASN A 56 13.23 -38.56 18.35
N ILE A 57 13.54 -37.43 18.99
CA ILE A 57 12.90 -36.15 18.67
C ILE A 57 13.43 -35.61 17.34
N GLU A 58 12.50 -35.38 16.42
CA GLU A 58 12.68 -34.72 15.12
C GLU A 58 12.25 -33.25 15.18
N VAL A 59 11.22 -32.92 15.98
CA VAL A 59 10.75 -31.54 16.13
C VAL A 59 10.72 -31.13 17.60
N LEU A 60 11.44 -30.06 17.93
CA LEU A 60 11.44 -29.46 19.26
C LEU A 60 10.93 -28.03 19.20
N SER A 61 9.84 -27.76 19.93
CA SER A 61 9.26 -26.42 20.06
C SER A 61 9.43 -25.89 21.49
N LEU A 62 10.07 -24.72 21.60
CA LEU A 62 10.41 -24.01 22.83
C LEU A 62 10.01 -22.52 22.74
N ARG A 63 9.00 -22.21 21.92
CA ARG A 63 8.54 -20.84 21.65
C ARG A 63 7.99 -20.18 22.92
N ASN A 64 8.02 -18.85 22.99
CA ASN A 64 7.37 -18.04 24.04
C ASN A 64 7.84 -18.36 25.47
N ASN A 65 9.12 -18.68 25.66
CA ASN A 65 9.73 -18.94 26.97
C ASN A 65 10.66 -17.77 27.35
N GLU A 66 11.40 -17.90 28.45
CA GLU A 66 12.37 -16.92 28.97
C GLU A 66 13.80 -17.48 28.86
N LEU A 67 14.07 -18.25 27.80
CA LEU A 67 15.39 -18.88 27.61
C LEU A 67 16.41 -17.82 27.21
N THR A 68 17.48 -17.70 27.99
CA THR A 68 18.60 -16.78 27.70
C THR A 68 19.73 -17.42 26.90
N SER A 69 19.81 -18.76 26.90
CA SER A 69 20.82 -19.53 26.16
C SER A 69 20.34 -20.94 25.81
N ILE A 70 21.01 -21.55 24.84
CA ILE A 70 20.87 -22.97 24.51
C ILE A 70 22.15 -23.69 24.93
N PRO A 71 22.09 -24.70 25.81
CA PRO A 71 23.29 -25.40 26.26
C PRO A 71 23.86 -26.28 25.15
N ALA A 72 25.16 -26.61 25.25
CA ALA A 72 25.84 -27.45 24.27
C ALA A 72 25.23 -28.85 24.10
N SER A 73 24.48 -29.30 25.11
CA SER A 73 23.72 -30.56 25.14
C SER A 73 22.66 -30.67 24.04
N ILE A 74 22.24 -29.56 23.41
CA ILE A 74 21.36 -29.59 22.23
C ILE A 74 21.91 -30.53 21.14
N SER A 75 23.24 -30.65 21.05
CA SER A 75 23.91 -31.54 20.10
C SER A 75 23.65 -33.03 20.27
N LYS A 76 23.01 -33.46 21.36
CA LYS A 76 22.57 -34.84 21.55
C LYS A 76 21.33 -35.19 20.71
N LEU A 77 20.53 -34.19 20.33
CA LEU A 77 19.27 -34.38 19.58
C LEU A 77 19.53 -34.44 18.06
N THR A 78 20.39 -35.37 17.61
CA THR A 78 20.89 -35.41 16.22
C THR A 78 19.82 -35.68 15.17
N ASN A 79 18.64 -36.17 15.57
CA ASN A 79 17.51 -36.42 14.67
C ASN A 79 16.65 -35.17 14.40
N LEU A 80 16.95 -34.03 15.04
CA LEU A 80 16.19 -32.80 14.84
C LEU A 80 16.20 -32.36 13.37
N THR A 81 14.99 -32.18 12.84
CA THR A 81 14.67 -31.56 11.56
C THR A 81 14.07 -30.16 11.77
N GLY A 82 13.30 -29.94 12.84
CA GLY A 82 12.72 -28.64 13.18
C GLY A 82 13.05 -28.17 14.59
N LEU A 83 13.57 -26.95 14.72
CA LEU A 83 13.85 -26.32 16.01
C LEU A 83 13.20 -24.94 16.11
N TYR A 84 12.24 -24.79 17.01
CA TYR A 84 11.47 -23.56 17.19
C TYR A 84 11.80 -22.88 18.52
N LEU A 85 12.39 -21.69 18.46
CA LEU A 85 12.90 -20.91 19.59
C LEU A 85 12.41 -19.45 19.57
N ARG A 86 11.37 -19.18 18.77
CA ARG A 86 10.79 -17.84 18.65
C ARG A 86 10.34 -17.28 20.01
N ASN A 87 10.49 -15.97 20.20
CA ASN A 87 10.02 -15.23 21.38
C ASN A 87 10.64 -15.80 22.67
N ASN A 88 11.96 -15.62 22.78
CA ASN A 88 12.79 -15.94 23.95
C ASN A 88 13.76 -14.77 24.17
N GLU A 89 14.72 -14.94 25.09
CA GLU A 89 15.74 -13.93 25.43
C GLU A 89 17.14 -14.39 24.98
N LEU A 90 17.23 -15.18 23.89
CA LEU A 90 18.49 -15.77 23.45
C LEU A 90 19.45 -14.68 22.97
N THR A 91 20.64 -14.65 23.57
CA THR A 91 21.71 -13.71 23.18
C THR A 91 22.73 -14.32 22.21
N SER A 92 22.79 -15.66 22.13
CA SER A 92 23.70 -16.38 21.24
C SER A 92 23.20 -17.77 20.87
N ILE A 93 23.73 -18.31 19.77
CA ILE A 93 23.54 -19.70 19.35
C ILE A 93 24.83 -20.47 19.66
N PRO A 94 24.78 -21.62 20.37
CA PRO A 94 25.98 -22.37 20.70
C PRO A 94 26.59 -23.01 19.45
N ALA A 95 27.93 -23.05 19.36
CA ALA A 95 28.62 -23.66 18.23
C ALA A 95 28.28 -25.15 18.02
N SER A 96 27.84 -25.83 19.08
CA SER A 96 27.37 -27.22 19.07
C SER A 96 26.11 -27.44 18.24
N ILE A 97 25.35 -26.38 17.90
CA ILE A 97 24.19 -26.47 16.99
C ILE A 97 24.58 -27.13 15.67
N SER A 98 25.83 -26.95 15.25
CA SER A 98 26.40 -27.50 14.02
C SER A 98 26.44 -29.02 13.93
N LYS A 99 26.15 -29.73 15.03
CA LYS A 99 25.98 -31.20 15.06
C LYS A 99 24.58 -31.65 14.62
N LEU A 100 23.60 -30.74 14.53
CA LEU A 100 22.23 -31.03 14.10
C LEU A 100 22.12 -31.06 12.58
N THR A 101 22.88 -31.92 11.91
CA THR A 101 23.00 -31.90 10.44
C THR A 101 21.71 -32.24 9.70
N ASN A 102 20.70 -32.81 10.38
CA ASN A 102 19.38 -33.12 9.82
C ASN A 102 18.41 -31.92 9.84
N LEU A 103 18.81 -30.80 10.45
CA LEU A 103 17.94 -29.64 10.61
C LEU A 103 17.57 -29.03 9.26
N THR A 104 16.27 -28.92 9.00
CA THR A 104 15.69 -28.29 7.81
C THR A 104 15.09 -26.93 8.15
N GLY A 105 14.53 -26.75 9.36
CA GLY A 105 13.96 -25.48 9.82
C GLY A 105 14.54 -25.01 11.14
N LEU A 106 15.04 -23.77 11.18
CA LEU A 106 15.53 -23.11 12.39
C LEU A 106 14.83 -21.76 12.59
N TYR A 107 14.05 -21.65 13.67
CA TYR A 107 13.22 -20.47 13.95
C TYR A 107 13.70 -19.76 15.22
N LEU A 108 14.27 -18.58 15.05
CA LEU A 108 14.94 -17.77 16.09
C LEU A 108 14.41 -16.34 16.17
N SER A 109 13.28 -16.04 15.52
CA SER A 109 12.71 -14.70 15.51
C SER A 109 12.34 -14.20 16.92
N PHE A 110 12.34 -12.89 17.15
CA PHE A 110 12.02 -12.26 18.44
C PHE A 110 12.93 -12.79 19.56
N ASN A 111 14.23 -12.53 19.43
CA ASN A 111 15.27 -12.84 20.41
C ASN A 111 16.24 -11.64 20.51
N GLN A 112 17.36 -11.80 21.20
CA GLN A 112 18.38 -10.76 21.40
C GLN A 112 19.72 -11.17 20.75
N LEU A 113 19.67 -11.89 19.63
CA LEU A 113 20.88 -12.40 18.98
C LEU A 113 21.68 -11.25 18.37
N THR A 114 22.95 -11.14 18.74
CA THR A 114 23.86 -10.12 18.19
C THR A 114 24.75 -10.66 17.06
N ILE A 115 24.93 -11.99 17.00
CA ILE A 115 25.75 -12.67 15.99
C ILE A 115 25.21 -14.06 15.65
N ILE A 116 25.39 -14.47 14.39
CA ILE A 116 25.21 -15.85 13.94
C ILE A 116 26.60 -16.52 13.92
N PRO A 117 26.81 -17.65 14.62
CA PRO A 117 28.11 -18.31 14.64
C PRO A 117 28.45 -18.92 13.28
N GLU A 118 29.71 -18.88 12.86
CA GLU A 118 30.13 -19.47 11.58
C GLU A 118 29.83 -20.96 11.46
N SER A 119 29.71 -21.65 12.59
CA SER A 119 29.35 -23.06 12.67
C SER A 119 27.96 -23.37 12.11
N ILE A 120 27.08 -22.37 11.98
CA ILE A 120 25.76 -22.52 11.33
C ILE A 120 25.90 -23.11 9.92
N SER A 121 27.02 -22.80 9.25
CA SER A 121 27.33 -23.25 7.89
C SER A 121 27.47 -24.76 7.71
N LYS A 122 27.49 -25.54 8.81
CA LYS A 122 27.48 -27.01 8.78
C LYS A 122 26.08 -27.61 8.67
N LEU A 123 25.02 -26.81 8.83
CA LEU A 123 23.62 -27.23 8.73
C LEU A 123 23.18 -27.30 7.26
N THR A 124 23.86 -28.09 6.45
CA THR A 124 23.70 -28.06 4.98
C THR A 124 22.32 -28.49 4.48
N ASN A 125 21.50 -29.14 5.32
CA ASN A 125 20.13 -29.51 5.00
C ASN A 125 19.09 -28.41 5.32
N LEU A 126 19.53 -27.26 5.85
CA LEU A 126 18.63 -26.17 6.23
C LEU A 126 17.96 -25.57 4.99
N THR A 127 16.63 -25.54 5.00
CA THR A 127 15.78 -24.93 3.98
C THR A 127 15.16 -23.62 4.46
N GLY A 128 14.88 -23.49 5.77
CA GLY A 128 14.34 -22.27 6.37
C GLY A 128 15.18 -21.77 7.56
N LEU A 129 15.57 -20.50 7.51
CA LEU A 129 16.24 -19.79 8.61
C LEU A 129 15.50 -18.49 8.91
N TYR A 130 14.96 -18.38 10.13
CA TYR A 130 14.16 -17.23 10.54
C TYR A 130 14.79 -16.50 11.71
N LEU A 131 15.17 -15.24 11.51
CA LEU A 131 15.94 -14.42 12.44
C LEU A 131 15.34 -13.01 12.63
N ARG A 132 14.08 -12.81 12.21
CA ARG A 132 13.37 -11.54 12.39
C ARG A 132 13.43 -11.00 13.82
N ASN A 133 13.54 -9.69 13.99
CA ASN A 133 13.48 -9.03 15.30
C ASN A 133 14.55 -9.61 16.25
N ASN A 134 15.80 -9.28 15.91
CA ASN A 134 17.02 -9.58 16.67
C ASN A 134 17.94 -8.34 16.63
N GLU A 135 19.15 -8.46 17.18
CA GLU A 135 20.13 -7.37 17.25
C GLU A 135 21.33 -7.63 16.31
N LEU A 136 21.11 -8.33 15.19
CA LEU A 136 22.18 -8.71 14.28
C LEU A 136 22.74 -7.49 13.56
N THR A 137 24.06 -7.29 13.63
CA THR A 137 24.76 -6.22 12.91
C THR A 137 25.42 -6.70 11.62
N SER A 138 25.62 -8.01 11.47
CA SER A 138 26.19 -8.66 10.29
C SER A 138 25.79 -10.13 10.19
N ILE A 139 26.02 -10.72 9.01
CA ILE A 139 25.82 -12.14 8.74
C ILE A 139 27.16 -12.73 8.27
N PRO A 140 27.59 -13.88 8.80
CA PRO A 140 28.86 -14.47 8.40
C PRO A 140 28.82 -14.91 6.92
N ALA A 141 29.91 -14.66 6.18
CA ALA A 141 30.02 -15.11 4.78
C ALA A 141 29.86 -16.64 4.62
N SER A 142 30.09 -17.40 5.69
CA SER A 142 29.87 -18.85 5.73
C SER A 142 28.40 -19.26 5.59
N ILE A 143 27.43 -18.34 5.73
CA ILE A 143 26.02 -18.58 5.43
C ILE A 143 25.84 -19.13 4.00
N SER A 144 26.72 -18.74 3.09
CA SER A 144 26.76 -19.19 1.69
C SER A 144 26.93 -20.69 1.48
N LYS A 145 27.29 -21.46 2.52
CA LYS A 145 27.36 -22.93 2.47
C LYS A 145 25.99 -23.60 2.66
N LEU A 146 24.96 -22.86 3.06
CA LEU A 146 23.60 -23.37 3.23
C LEU A 146 22.87 -23.44 1.87
N THR A 147 23.42 -24.20 0.92
CA THR A 147 22.96 -24.20 -0.48
C THR A 147 21.53 -24.68 -0.68
N ASN A 148 20.94 -25.36 0.30
CA ASN A 148 19.55 -25.82 0.29
C ASN A 148 18.56 -24.77 0.83
N LEU A 149 19.04 -23.60 1.29
CA LEU A 149 18.19 -22.57 1.87
C LEU A 149 17.26 -21.98 0.81
N THR A 150 15.96 -22.00 1.09
CA THR A 150 14.87 -21.49 0.26
C THR A 150 14.19 -20.28 0.89
N TRP A 151 14.15 -20.21 2.23
CA TRP A 151 13.62 -19.07 3.00
C TRP A 151 14.68 -18.52 3.98
N LEU A 152 14.91 -17.21 3.89
CA LEU A 152 15.78 -16.49 4.82
C LEU A 152 15.09 -15.20 5.28
N ASP A 153 14.74 -15.15 6.56
CA ASP A 153 14.15 -13.97 7.20
C ASP A 153 15.17 -13.29 8.12
N LEU A 154 15.54 -12.06 7.78
CA LEU A 154 16.48 -11.21 8.51
C LEU A 154 15.87 -9.83 8.81
N SER A 155 14.55 -9.70 8.67
CA SER A 155 13.84 -8.45 8.89
C SER A 155 14.04 -7.93 10.32
N ASP A 156 13.89 -6.62 10.52
CA ASP A 156 13.89 -6.01 11.86
C ASP A 156 15.18 -6.36 12.64
N ASN A 157 16.30 -5.96 12.07
CA ASN A 157 17.66 -6.16 12.61
C ASN A 157 18.49 -4.87 12.40
N GLN A 158 19.80 -4.94 12.62
CA GLN A 158 20.72 -3.79 12.51
C GLN A 158 21.78 -4.01 11.41
N LEU A 159 21.44 -4.77 10.36
CA LEU A 159 22.37 -5.15 9.30
C LEU A 159 22.77 -3.93 8.48
N LYS A 160 24.07 -3.70 8.35
CA LYS A 160 24.63 -2.62 7.51
C LYS A 160 25.04 -3.07 6.12
N SER A 161 25.23 -4.38 5.94
CA SER A 161 25.62 -4.98 4.66
C SER A 161 25.24 -6.45 4.61
N ILE A 162 25.12 -6.99 3.39
CA ILE A 162 24.96 -8.42 3.11
C ILE A 162 26.20 -8.89 2.35
N PRO A 163 26.80 -10.06 2.71
CA PRO A 163 28.01 -10.52 2.05
C PRO A 163 27.76 -10.90 0.58
N GLU A 164 28.70 -10.58 -0.31
CA GLU A 164 28.69 -10.99 -1.74
C GLU A 164 28.48 -12.51 -1.94
N SER A 165 28.89 -13.31 -0.97
CA SER A 165 28.70 -14.75 -0.99
C SER A 165 27.23 -15.19 -0.90
N ILE A 166 26.29 -14.30 -0.60
CA ILE A 166 24.84 -14.58 -0.60
C ILE A 166 24.39 -15.17 -1.94
N SER A 167 25.03 -14.76 -3.03
CA SER A 167 24.81 -15.26 -4.40
C SER A 167 25.00 -16.77 -4.57
N LYS A 168 25.63 -17.46 -3.62
CA LYS A 168 25.78 -18.92 -3.64
C LYS A 168 24.56 -19.68 -3.13
N LEU A 169 23.59 -18.99 -2.52
CA LEU A 169 22.33 -19.58 -2.06
C LEU A 169 21.37 -19.76 -3.25
N THR A 170 21.76 -20.57 -4.24
CA THR A 170 21.06 -20.65 -5.53
C THR A 170 19.63 -21.18 -5.46
N ASN A 171 19.24 -21.83 -4.35
CA ASN A 171 17.88 -22.30 -4.10
C ASN A 171 17.01 -21.27 -3.37
N LEU A 172 17.54 -20.11 -3.01
CA LEU A 172 16.80 -19.10 -2.24
C LEU A 172 15.66 -18.54 -3.10
N THR A 173 14.43 -18.68 -2.61
CA THR A 173 13.20 -18.19 -3.26
C THR A 173 12.63 -16.96 -2.58
N TRP A 174 12.90 -16.80 -1.28
CA TRP A 174 12.35 -15.73 -0.44
C TRP A 174 13.44 -15.19 0.50
N LEU A 175 13.65 -13.88 0.47
CA LEU A 175 14.62 -13.16 1.29
C LEU A 175 13.99 -11.90 1.86
N ASP A 176 13.90 -11.81 3.18
CA ASP A 176 13.45 -10.59 3.85
C ASP A 176 14.63 -9.88 4.52
N LEU A 177 14.86 -8.65 4.10
CA LEU A 177 15.87 -7.73 4.62
C LEU A 177 15.24 -6.43 5.10
N SER A 178 13.92 -6.37 5.25
CA SER A 178 13.20 -5.17 5.66
C SER A 178 13.65 -4.68 7.04
N ASP A 179 13.46 -3.39 7.34
CA ASP A 179 13.75 -2.76 8.63
C ASP A 179 15.18 -3.06 9.12
N ASN A 180 16.17 -2.72 8.29
CA ASN A 180 17.60 -2.83 8.59
C ASN A 180 18.32 -1.49 8.32
N GLN A 181 19.65 -1.50 8.31
CA GLN A 181 20.48 -0.31 8.08
C GLN A 181 21.26 -0.41 6.75
N LEU A 182 20.71 -1.11 5.76
CA LEU A 182 21.36 -1.33 4.47
C LEU A 182 21.38 -0.03 3.65
N LYS A 183 22.58 0.45 3.33
CA LYS A 183 22.78 1.50 2.31
C LYS A 183 22.86 0.93 0.89
N SER A 184 23.26 -0.33 0.77
CA SER A 184 23.30 -1.02 -0.51
C SER A 184 23.15 -2.53 -0.34
N ILE A 185 22.83 -3.19 -1.46
CA ILE A 185 22.87 -4.65 -1.59
C ILE A 185 23.99 -5.05 -2.56
N PRO A 186 24.61 -6.22 -2.38
CA PRO A 186 25.65 -6.70 -3.29
C PRO A 186 25.07 -6.94 -4.69
N GLU A 187 25.77 -6.52 -5.74
CA GLU A 187 25.31 -6.71 -7.13
C GLU A 187 25.17 -8.20 -7.48
N SER A 188 25.89 -9.08 -6.78
CA SER A 188 25.77 -10.52 -6.93
C SER A 188 24.40 -11.09 -6.52
N ILE A 189 23.55 -10.34 -5.83
CA ILE A 189 22.15 -10.73 -5.56
C ILE A 189 21.38 -11.00 -6.86
N SER A 190 21.77 -10.36 -7.96
CA SER A 190 21.21 -10.58 -9.29
C SER A 190 21.36 -12.03 -9.78
N LYS A 191 22.37 -12.75 -9.29
CA LYS A 191 22.70 -14.14 -9.65
C LYS A 191 21.79 -15.18 -9.00
N LEU A 192 20.99 -14.78 -8.00
CA LEU A 192 20.04 -15.66 -7.34
C LEU A 192 18.81 -15.88 -8.22
N THR A 193 18.91 -16.66 -9.29
CA THR A 193 17.86 -16.79 -10.32
C THR A 193 16.52 -17.32 -9.81
N ASN A 194 16.52 -18.10 -8.72
CA ASN A 194 15.31 -18.64 -8.10
C ASN A 194 14.65 -17.67 -7.11
N LEU A 195 15.29 -16.53 -6.78
CA LEU A 195 14.73 -15.56 -5.84
C LEU A 195 13.54 -14.86 -6.49
N THR A 196 12.35 -15.10 -5.97
CA THR A 196 11.10 -14.53 -6.48
C THR A 196 10.58 -13.39 -5.62
N TRP A 197 10.94 -13.35 -4.33
CA TRP A 197 10.52 -12.32 -3.41
C TRP A 197 11.70 -11.79 -2.60
N LEU A 198 11.85 -10.47 -2.59
CA LEU A 198 12.88 -9.74 -1.85
C LEU A 198 12.23 -8.49 -1.29
N ASP A 199 12.24 -8.34 0.04
CA ASP A 199 11.82 -7.11 0.71
C ASP A 199 13.03 -6.36 1.27
N LEU A 200 13.10 -5.08 0.94
CA LEU A 200 14.14 -4.13 1.31
C LEU A 200 13.57 -2.88 1.99
N SER A 201 12.26 -2.85 2.25
CA SER A 201 11.57 -1.72 2.88
C SER A 201 12.19 -1.37 4.23
N GLY A 202 12.06 -0.12 4.69
CA GLY A 202 12.63 0.31 5.97
C GLY A 202 14.17 0.40 6.01
N ASN A 203 14.86 0.29 4.87
CA ASN A 203 16.31 0.50 4.77
C ASN A 203 16.67 1.87 4.17
N PRO A 204 17.77 2.52 4.60
CA PRO A 204 18.26 3.76 4.01
C PRO A 204 19.02 3.51 2.69
N LEU A 205 18.37 2.87 1.71
CA LEU A 205 19.00 2.44 0.46
C LEU A 205 19.42 3.61 -0.45
N GLU A 206 20.69 3.59 -0.81
CA GLU A 206 21.33 4.45 -1.79
C GLU A 206 21.48 3.71 -3.14
N ASN A 207 21.87 2.42 -3.11
CA ASN A 207 22.07 1.58 -4.30
C ASN A 207 21.54 0.14 -4.14
N PRO A 208 20.57 -0.33 -4.95
CA PRO A 208 19.91 0.39 -6.04
C PRO A 208 19.06 1.56 -5.52
N PRO A 209 18.65 2.49 -6.41
CA PRO A 209 17.69 3.51 -6.05
C PRO A 209 16.41 2.89 -5.44
N ILE A 210 15.80 3.54 -4.45
CA ILE A 210 14.64 3.01 -3.72
C ILE A 210 13.46 2.71 -4.65
N GLU A 211 13.29 3.51 -5.69
CA GLU A 211 12.29 3.38 -6.75
C GLU A 211 12.44 2.02 -7.46
N ILE A 212 13.69 1.60 -7.70
CA ILE A 212 14.01 0.28 -8.29
C ILE A 212 13.89 -0.85 -7.28
N ALA A 213 14.18 -0.58 -6.01
CA ALA A 213 14.05 -1.57 -4.95
C ALA A 213 12.58 -1.91 -4.66
N GLU A 214 11.69 -0.91 -4.66
CA GLU A 214 10.24 -1.05 -4.43
C GLU A 214 9.55 -1.83 -5.57
N GLU A 215 10.09 -1.78 -6.79
CA GLU A 215 9.66 -2.65 -7.91
C GLU A 215 10.07 -4.14 -7.74
N GLY A 216 10.96 -4.44 -6.78
CA GLY A 216 11.35 -5.81 -6.41
C GLY A 216 12.53 -6.39 -7.20
N ILE A 217 12.90 -7.64 -6.89
CA ILE A 217 14.12 -8.30 -7.40
C ILE A 217 14.22 -8.33 -8.94
N GLY A 218 13.09 -8.40 -9.64
CA GLY A 218 13.05 -8.36 -11.10
C GLY A 218 13.60 -7.06 -11.68
N ALA A 219 13.24 -5.93 -11.07
CA ALA A 219 13.71 -4.60 -11.46
C ALA A 219 15.18 -4.40 -11.11
N ILE A 220 15.58 -4.83 -9.91
CA ILE A 220 16.97 -4.80 -9.43
C ILE A 220 17.91 -5.56 -10.39
N ARG A 221 17.51 -6.74 -10.87
CA ARG A 221 18.29 -7.53 -11.83
C ARG A 221 18.50 -6.78 -13.14
N GLU A 222 17.47 -6.15 -13.69
CA GLU A 222 17.60 -5.38 -14.93
C GLU A 222 18.47 -4.14 -14.74
N TYR A 223 18.35 -3.46 -13.59
CA TYR A 223 19.18 -2.30 -13.25
C TYR A 223 20.67 -2.68 -13.18
N ILE A 224 21.01 -3.75 -12.46
CA ILE A 224 22.39 -4.26 -12.36
C ILE A 224 22.91 -4.66 -13.74
N ARG A 225 22.11 -5.41 -14.51
CA ARG A 225 22.48 -5.83 -15.88
C ARG A 225 22.75 -4.63 -16.79
N GLN A 226 21.92 -3.59 -16.76
CA GLN A 226 22.12 -2.37 -17.56
C GLN A 226 23.43 -1.67 -17.19
N LYS A 227 23.76 -1.57 -15.89
CA LYS A 227 25.06 -1.01 -15.46
C LYS A 227 26.24 -1.82 -15.99
N GLU A 228 26.16 -3.15 -15.96
CA GLU A 228 27.20 -4.05 -16.46
C GLU A 228 27.38 -3.95 -17.99
N GLU A 229 26.28 -3.88 -18.75
CA GLU A 229 26.30 -3.86 -20.21
C GLU A 229 26.67 -2.48 -20.81
N GLU A 230 26.26 -1.39 -20.17
CA GLU A 230 26.28 -0.04 -20.75
C GLU A 230 27.29 0.88 -20.04
N GLY A 231 27.82 0.44 -18.90
CA GLY A 231 28.59 1.26 -17.98
C GLY A 231 27.72 2.21 -17.17
N THR A 232 28.38 2.96 -16.30
CA THR A 232 27.71 3.88 -15.36
C THR A 232 28.00 5.34 -15.68
N ASP A 233 27.06 6.21 -15.35
CA ASP A 233 27.20 7.66 -15.29
C ASP A 233 26.65 8.17 -13.95
N TYR A 234 26.87 9.44 -13.66
CA TYR A 234 26.49 10.09 -12.41
C TYR A 234 25.56 11.26 -12.67
N LEU A 235 24.64 11.45 -11.72
CA LEU A 235 23.67 12.53 -11.74
C LEU A 235 23.87 13.43 -10.52
N TYR A 236 24.07 14.71 -10.78
CA TYR A 236 24.25 15.76 -9.77
C TYR A 236 23.08 16.71 -9.80
N GLU A 237 21.95 16.24 -9.30
CA GLU A 237 20.71 17.00 -9.35
C GLU A 237 19.75 16.59 -8.26
N ALA A 238 18.96 17.55 -7.77
CA ALA A 238 17.91 17.29 -6.81
C ALA A 238 16.76 18.30 -6.90
N LYS A 239 15.67 17.92 -6.21
CA LYS A 239 14.47 18.72 -6.02
C LYS A 239 14.58 19.56 -4.73
N LEU A 240 14.28 20.85 -4.84
CA LEU A 240 14.07 21.76 -3.72
C LEU A 240 12.58 22.11 -3.63
N LEU A 241 11.90 21.73 -2.55
CA LEU A 241 10.48 22.03 -2.35
C LEU A 241 10.32 23.19 -1.38
N ILE A 242 9.70 24.28 -1.82
CA ILE A 242 9.39 25.44 -1.00
C ILE A 242 7.92 25.40 -0.61
N ILE A 243 7.65 25.25 0.68
CA ILE A 243 6.32 25.13 1.27
C ILE A 243 6.10 26.15 2.40
N GLY A 244 4.85 26.29 2.84
CA GLY A 244 4.46 27.24 3.89
C GLY A 244 3.13 27.93 3.58
N GLU A 245 2.65 28.73 4.53
CA GLU A 245 1.36 29.43 4.42
C GLU A 245 1.29 30.36 3.19
N GLY A 246 0.07 30.62 2.72
CA GLY A 246 -0.23 31.69 1.78
C GLY A 246 0.46 33.00 2.17
N SER A 247 1.06 33.66 1.18
CA SER A 247 1.73 34.96 1.36
C SER A 247 2.98 34.97 2.25
N ALA A 248 3.50 33.81 2.68
CA ALA A 248 4.74 33.74 3.50
C ALA A 248 6.00 34.28 2.80
N GLY A 249 5.97 34.42 1.46
CA GLY A 249 7.10 34.92 0.65
C GLY A 249 7.85 33.82 -0.09
N LYS A 250 7.20 32.69 -0.38
CA LYS A 250 7.78 31.52 -1.07
C LYS A 250 8.25 31.85 -2.49
N THR A 251 7.37 32.44 -3.31
CA THR A 251 7.67 32.88 -4.68
C THR A 251 8.81 33.89 -4.71
N THR A 252 8.77 34.86 -3.80
CA THR A 252 9.85 35.84 -3.62
C THR A 252 11.18 35.16 -3.29
N LEU A 253 11.18 34.20 -2.36
CA LEU A 253 12.38 33.46 -1.99
C LEU A 253 12.91 32.64 -3.16
N ALA A 254 12.05 31.92 -3.89
CA ALA A 254 12.42 31.14 -5.06
C ALA A 254 13.15 31.99 -6.10
N ASN A 255 12.55 33.14 -6.46
CA ASN A 255 13.13 34.08 -7.42
C ASN A 255 14.46 34.69 -6.92
N LYS A 256 14.56 35.02 -5.63
CA LYS A 256 15.76 35.62 -5.03
C LYS A 256 16.92 34.64 -4.88
N ILE A 257 16.66 33.36 -4.68
CA ILE A 257 17.69 32.30 -4.68
C ILE A 257 18.38 32.23 -6.05
N GLN A 258 17.62 32.39 -7.13
CA GLN A 258 18.13 32.39 -8.50
C GLN A 258 18.79 33.72 -8.88
N ASN A 259 18.18 34.84 -8.50
CA ASN A 259 18.63 36.18 -8.82
C ASN A 259 18.49 37.12 -7.62
N LEU A 260 19.61 37.46 -6.97
CA LEU A 260 19.64 38.36 -5.82
C LEU A 260 19.05 39.74 -6.10
N GLU A 261 19.15 40.20 -7.35
CA GLU A 261 18.67 41.50 -7.83
C GLU A 261 17.16 41.50 -8.10
N TYR A 262 16.46 40.38 -7.86
CA TYR A 262 15.01 40.29 -8.01
C TYR A 262 14.31 41.34 -7.14
N GLN A 263 13.56 42.22 -7.79
CA GLN A 263 12.77 43.26 -7.14
C GLN A 263 11.42 42.70 -6.71
N LEU A 264 10.98 43.07 -5.52
CA LEU A 264 9.65 42.68 -5.02
C LEU A 264 8.56 43.25 -5.92
N ARG A 265 7.61 42.41 -6.30
CA ARG A 265 6.43 42.80 -7.08
C ARG A 265 5.18 42.46 -6.28
N ASP A 266 4.12 43.24 -6.48
CA ASP A 266 2.78 42.85 -6.05
C ASP A 266 2.31 41.74 -6.99
N GLU A 267 2.54 40.50 -6.58
CA GLU A 267 2.13 39.30 -7.31
C GLU A 267 0.88 38.71 -6.68
N ASP A 268 -0.03 38.23 -7.53
CA ASP A 268 -1.11 37.37 -7.10
C ASP A 268 -0.55 36.12 -6.42
N SER A 269 -1.32 35.52 -5.51
CA SER A 269 -0.90 34.27 -4.87
C SER A 269 -0.64 33.19 -5.93
N THR A 270 0.53 32.54 -5.88
CA THR A 270 0.84 31.38 -6.72
C THR A 270 -0.29 30.35 -6.65
N LYS A 271 -0.89 30.08 -7.82
CA LYS A 271 -1.91 29.05 -7.99
C LYS A 271 -1.20 27.76 -8.38
N GLY A 272 -1.34 26.73 -7.57
CA GLY A 272 -0.73 25.44 -7.85
C GLY A 272 0.77 25.36 -7.62
N ILE A 273 1.54 24.93 -8.62
CA ILE A 273 2.99 24.67 -8.51
C ILE A 273 3.74 25.39 -9.65
N GLU A 274 4.80 26.11 -9.30
CA GLU A 274 5.77 26.67 -10.25
C GLU A 274 7.10 25.94 -10.11
N VAL A 275 7.73 25.58 -11.23
CA VAL A 275 9.04 24.90 -11.24
C VAL A 275 10.07 25.77 -11.94
N HIS A 276 11.18 26.02 -11.25
CA HIS A 276 12.30 26.79 -11.80
C HIS A 276 13.62 26.00 -11.73
N LYS A 277 14.47 26.12 -12.74
CA LYS A 277 15.81 25.50 -12.75
C LYS A 277 16.88 26.48 -12.28
N TRP A 278 17.77 26.05 -11.39
CA TRP A 278 18.97 26.81 -11.02
C TRP A 278 20.21 25.92 -11.11
N ASN A 279 21.19 26.37 -11.89
CA ASN A 279 22.45 25.66 -12.09
C ASN A 279 23.57 26.36 -11.31
N PHE A 280 24.43 25.57 -10.67
CA PHE A 280 25.62 26.06 -9.98
C PHE A 280 26.73 25.01 -9.99
N GLN A 281 27.95 25.44 -9.71
CA GLN A 281 29.11 24.55 -9.55
C GLN A 281 29.20 24.09 -8.10
N THR A 282 29.28 22.78 -7.88
CA THR A 282 29.60 22.24 -6.54
C THR A 282 31.04 22.57 -6.16
N THR A 283 31.37 22.44 -4.87
CA THR A 283 32.75 22.55 -4.37
C THR A 283 33.72 21.58 -5.04
N ASN A 284 33.20 20.49 -5.60
CA ASN A 284 33.96 19.46 -6.31
C ASN A 284 34.01 19.69 -7.84
N GLN A 285 33.60 20.86 -8.33
CA GLN A 285 33.57 21.24 -9.76
C GLN A 285 32.67 20.37 -10.65
N HIS A 286 31.65 19.73 -10.06
CA HIS A 286 30.57 19.14 -10.84
C HIS A 286 29.48 20.19 -11.08
N ASP A 287 29.01 20.27 -12.32
CA ASP A 287 27.76 20.96 -12.68
C ASP A 287 26.60 20.34 -11.88
N PHE A 288 25.88 21.16 -11.12
CA PHE A 288 24.71 20.75 -10.37
C PHE A 288 23.47 21.46 -10.88
N GLN A 289 22.40 20.70 -11.14
CA GLN A 289 21.09 21.22 -11.49
C GLN A 289 20.14 21.10 -10.29
N MET A 290 19.46 22.19 -9.93
CA MET A 290 18.42 22.16 -8.89
C MET A 290 17.07 22.54 -9.49
N ASN A 291 16.06 21.72 -9.25
CA ASN A 291 14.67 22.02 -9.61
C ASN A 291 13.93 22.57 -8.38
N ILE A 292 13.60 23.85 -8.41
CA ILE A 292 12.89 24.56 -7.35
C ILE A 292 11.39 24.45 -7.59
N TRP A 293 10.70 23.71 -6.75
CA TRP A 293 9.26 23.55 -6.75
C TRP A 293 8.64 24.51 -5.74
N ASN A 294 8.02 25.58 -6.23
CA ASN A 294 7.32 26.59 -5.43
C ASN A 294 5.83 26.22 -5.33
N PHE A 295 5.41 25.78 -4.15
CA PHE A 295 4.03 25.38 -3.91
C PHE A 295 3.14 26.57 -3.56
N GLY A 296 1.92 26.57 -4.07
CA GLY A 296 0.86 27.49 -3.64
C GLY A 296 0.59 27.31 -2.15
N GLY A 297 0.34 28.40 -1.43
CA GLY A 297 0.09 28.32 0.03
C GLY A 297 -1.38 28.11 0.40
N GLN A 298 -2.27 27.89 -0.57
CA GLN A 298 -3.71 27.88 -0.35
C GLN A 298 -4.18 26.51 0.16
N GLU A 299 -5.13 26.53 1.10
CA GLU A 299 -5.52 25.30 1.78
C GLU A 299 -6.17 24.24 0.87
N ILE A 300 -6.92 24.70 -0.14
CA ILE A 300 -7.62 23.85 -1.09
C ILE A 300 -6.70 22.90 -1.85
N TYR A 301 -5.42 23.26 -1.96
CA TYR A 301 -4.42 22.47 -2.68
C TYR A 301 -3.65 21.50 -1.77
N HIS A 302 -3.87 21.52 -0.45
CA HIS A 302 -3.10 20.65 0.45
C HIS A 302 -3.23 19.17 0.10
N ALA A 303 -4.41 18.71 -0.33
CA ALA A 303 -4.61 17.33 -0.77
C ALA A 303 -3.84 17.06 -2.08
N THR A 304 -3.87 18.01 -3.02
CA THR A 304 -3.17 17.91 -4.31
C THR A 304 -1.64 17.95 -4.15
N HIS A 305 -1.12 18.76 -3.23
CA HIS A 305 0.33 18.89 -3.02
C HIS A 305 0.97 17.59 -2.53
N GLN A 306 0.23 16.75 -1.79
CA GLN A 306 0.74 15.49 -1.25
C GLN A 306 1.29 14.58 -2.36
N PHE A 307 0.70 14.62 -3.56
CA PHE A 307 1.17 13.83 -4.72
C PHE A 307 2.53 14.26 -5.27
N PHE A 308 3.00 15.46 -4.93
CA PHE A 308 4.25 16.02 -5.44
C PHE A 308 5.33 16.14 -4.36
N LEU A 309 5.02 15.78 -3.11
CA LEU A 309 6.01 15.67 -2.05
C LEU A 309 6.70 14.32 -2.20
N THR A 310 8.02 14.35 -2.35
CA THR A 310 8.83 13.19 -2.72
C THR A 310 9.98 13.01 -1.75
N LYS A 311 10.46 11.77 -1.63
CA LYS A 311 11.71 11.44 -0.93
C LYS A 311 12.90 12.16 -1.61
N ARG A 312 14.09 12.05 -1.03
CA ARG A 312 15.35 12.46 -1.68
C ARG A 312 15.38 13.93 -2.14
N SER A 313 14.73 14.80 -1.38
CA SER A 313 14.60 16.20 -1.72
C SER A 313 15.16 17.09 -0.61
N LEU A 314 15.38 18.37 -0.88
CA LEU A 314 15.58 19.37 0.17
C LEU A 314 14.27 20.14 0.35
N TYR A 315 13.82 20.31 1.59
CA TYR A 315 12.62 21.07 1.90
C TYR A 315 12.97 22.41 2.51
N ILE A 316 12.20 23.43 2.15
CA ILE A 316 12.19 24.74 2.79
C ILE A 316 10.78 25.02 3.29
N LEU A 317 10.65 25.27 4.59
CA LEU A 317 9.43 25.82 5.18
C LEU A 317 9.60 27.31 5.41
N VAL A 318 8.86 28.13 4.66
CA VAL A 318 8.86 29.58 4.82
C VAL A 318 7.82 29.99 5.86
N ALA A 319 8.30 30.64 6.91
CA ALA A 319 7.51 31.14 8.05
C ALA A 319 7.31 32.67 7.93
N ASP A 320 6.06 33.14 7.84
CA ASP A 320 5.75 34.58 8.02
C ASP A 320 5.76 34.91 9.53
N THR A 321 6.05 36.17 9.85
CA THR A 321 6.10 36.67 11.23
C THR A 321 4.90 37.53 11.61
N ARG A 322 3.93 37.73 10.69
CA ARG A 322 2.79 38.65 10.87
C ARG A 322 1.49 38.03 11.37
N LYS A 323 1.35 36.70 11.40
CA LYS A 323 0.14 36.00 11.87
C LYS A 323 0.52 34.94 12.90
N GLU A 324 -0.32 34.76 13.93
CA GLU A 324 -0.24 33.56 14.77
C GLU A 324 -0.48 32.35 13.87
N ASP A 325 0.52 31.47 13.79
CA ASP A 325 0.61 30.42 12.78
C ASP A 325 -0.48 29.36 12.89
N THR A 326 -1.47 29.40 11.99
CA THR A 326 -2.42 28.29 11.88
C THR A 326 -1.79 27.07 11.19
N ASP A 327 -0.94 27.28 10.18
CA ASP A 327 -0.48 26.20 9.29
C ASP A 327 1.00 25.82 9.42
N PHE A 328 1.81 26.53 10.23
CA PHE A 328 3.24 26.23 10.37
C PHE A 328 3.50 24.79 10.83
N TYR A 329 2.85 24.39 11.94
CA TYR A 329 2.95 23.03 12.45
C TYR A 329 2.29 22.01 11.52
N TYR A 330 1.24 22.40 10.80
CA TYR A 330 0.64 21.54 9.79
C TYR A 330 1.68 21.15 8.73
N TRP A 331 2.39 22.12 8.15
CA TRP A 331 3.42 21.84 7.15
C TRP A 331 4.59 21.02 7.69
N LEU A 332 5.02 21.25 8.93
CA LEU A 332 6.05 20.41 9.57
C LEU A 332 5.62 18.94 9.64
N ASN A 333 4.41 18.67 10.11
CA ASN A 333 3.89 17.31 10.19
C ASN A 333 3.68 16.68 8.79
N VAL A 334 3.24 17.47 7.80
CA VAL A 334 3.12 16.99 6.41
C VAL A 334 4.48 16.58 5.84
N VAL A 335 5.53 17.38 6.06
CA VAL A 335 6.89 17.04 5.63
C VAL A 335 7.38 15.78 6.36
N GLU A 336 7.21 15.70 7.68
CA GLU A 336 7.60 14.50 8.44
C GLU A 336 6.92 13.23 7.88
N LEU A 337 5.63 13.34 7.55
CA LEU A 337 4.82 12.23 7.05
C LEU A 337 5.22 11.78 5.64
N LEU A 338 5.49 12.71 4.72
CA LEU A 338 5.61 12.41 3.28
C LEU A 338 7.04 12.50 2.72
N SER A 339 7.97 13.15 3.40
CA SER A 339 9.30 13.44 2.84
C SER A 339 10.35 12.33 3.02
N ASP A 340 10.01 11.27 3.76
CA ASP A 340 10.96 10.23 4.15
C ASP A 340 12.23 10.77 4.84
N ASN A 341 12.05 11.61 5.87
CA ASN A 341 13.14 12.22 6.63
C ASN A 341 14.11 13.08 5.78
N SER A 342 13.67 13.53 4.60
CA SER A 342 14.43 14.48 3.78
C SER A 342 14.75 15.75 4.57
N PRO A 343 15.97 16.32 4.40
CA PRO A 343 16.40 17.49 5.17
C PRO A 343 15.46 18.68 4.97
N LEU A 344 15.22 19.40 6.07
CA LEU A 344 14.33 20.56 6.11
C LEU A 344 15.06 21.79 6.66
N LEU A 345 14.96 22.90 5.94
CA LEU A 345 15.39 24.22 6.40
C LEU A 345 14.15 25.06 6.71
N ILE A 346 14.14 25.73 7.85
CA ILE A 346 13.08 26.69 8.19
C ILE A 346 13.59 28.08 7.92
N ILE A 347 12.90 28.84 7.07
CA ILE A 347 13.27 30.21 6.72
C ILE A 347 12.23 31.17 7.29
N LYS A 348 12.63 31.93 8.30
CA LYS A 348 11.82 32.99 8.91
C LYS A 348 11.93 34.25 8.06
N ASN A 349 10.85 34.60 7.36
CA ASN A 349 10.76 35.83 6.60
C ASN A 349 10.32 36.98 7.52
N GLU A 350 11.29 37.64 8.15
CA GLU A 350 11.12 38.72 9.12
C GLU A 350 10.77 40.05 8.44
N LYS A 351 9.58 40.09 7.84
CA LYS A 351 9.05 41.27 7.14
C LYS A 351 9.01 42.47 8.07
N GLN A 352 9.48 43.62 7.58
CA GLN A 352 9.58 44.86 8.38
C GLN A 352 10.43 44.69 9.66
N GLU A 353 11.41 43.77 9.64
CA GLU A 353 12.28 43.43 10.79
C GLU A 353 11.53 42.92 12.03
N ARG A 354 10.31 42.43 11.86
CA ARG A 354 9.58 41.73 12.92
C ARG A 354 10.16 40.33 13.09
N LYS A 355 10.93 40.16 14.17
CA LYS A 355 11.53 38.89 14.55
C LYS A 355 10.47 37.91 15.06
N ARG A 356 10.66 36.64 14.72
CA ARG A 356 9.89 35.52 15.28
C ARG A 356 10.83 34.62 16.05
N GLU A 357 10.47 34.37 17.31
CA GLU A 357 11.15 33.38 18.13
C GLU A 357 10.60 32.00 17.79
N ILE A 358 11.50 31.08 17.47
CA ILE A 358 11.20 29.67 17.27
C ILE A 358 12.13 28.91 18.22
N ASN A 359 11.56 28.05 19.07
CA ASN A 359 12.36 27.21 19.94
C ASN A 359 12.99 26.08 19.14
N GLN A 360 14.18 26.35 18.60
CA GLN A 360 14.91 25.42 17.74
C GLN A 360 15.15 24.07 18.42
N ARG A 361 15.54 24.05 19.71
CA ARG A 361 15.82 22.81 20.44
C ARG A 361 14.56 21.95 20.58
N ALA A 362 13.43 22.56 20.89
CA ALA A 362 12.16 21.85 20.99
C ALA A 362 11.74 21.27 19.63
N LEU A 363 11.84 22.06 18.55
CA LEU A 363 11.49 21.59 17.22
C LEU A 363 12.42 20.50 16.71
N GLN A 364 13.74 20.63 16.86
CA GLN A 364 14.69 19.59 16.44
C GLN A 364 14.56 18.31 17.26
N GLY A 365 14.11 18.40 18.51
CA GLY A 365 13.76 17.24 19.33
C GLY A 365 12.52 16.50 18.84
N GLN A 366 11.57 17.20 18.21
CA GLN A 366 10.36 16.62 17.63
C GLN A 366 10.56 16.16 16.18
N PHE A 367 11.28 16.95 15.37
CA PHE A 367 11.47 16.76 13.94
C PHE A 367 12.96 16.65 13.62
N SER A 368 13.46 15.42 13.54
CA SER A 368 14.89 15.12 13.37
C SER A 368 15.48 15.54 12.00
N ASN A 369 14.62 15.80 11.02
CA ASN A 369 15.02 16.26 9.69
C ASN A 369 15.29 17.77 9.60
N ILE A 370 14.90 18.57 10.62
CA ILE A 370 15.22 20.01 10.64
C ILE A 370 16.73 20.17 10.80
N LYS A 371 17.37 20.75 9.78
CA LYS A 371 18.81 21.02 9.79
C LYS A 371 19.10 22.42 10.31
N GLU A 372 18.50 23.43 9.69
CA GLU A 372 18.73 24.84 10.05
C GLU A 372 17.42 25.62 10.23
N ILE A 373 17.50 26.67 11.07
CA ILE A 373 16.46 27.68 11.21
C ILE A 373 17.08 29.05 10.96
N LEU A 374 16.86 29.57 9.77
CA LEU A 374 17.50 30.78 9.26
C LEU A 374 16.51 31.95 9.29
N ALA A 375 17.03 33.16 9.44
CA ALA A 375 16.24 34.38 9.45
C ALA A 375 16.66 35.29 8.30
N THR A 376 15.69 35.79 7.55
CA THR A 376 15.93 36.71 6.45
C THR A 376 14.89 37.81 6.41
N ASN A 377 15.25 38.92 5.77
CA ASN A 377 14.29 39.88 5.26
C ASN A 377 14.43 39.95 3.75
N LEU A 378 13.45 39.39 3.04
CA LEU A 378 13.48 39.32 1.58
C LEU A 378 13.47 40.71 0.91
N ALA A 379 13.04 41.77 1.62
CA ALA A 379 13.10 43.14 1.08
C ALA A 379 14.52 43.73 1.09
N THR A 380 15.37 43.32 2.04
CA THR A 380 16.74 43.86 2.21
C THR A 380 17.83 42.84 1.84
N ASN A 381 17.46 41.63 1.45
CA ASN A 381 18.36 40.49 1.23
C ASN A 381 19.20 40.09 2.46
N ARG A 382 18.84 40.54 3.67
CA ARG A 382 19.55 40.18 4.90
C ARG A 382 19.57 38.65 5.08
N GLY A 383 20.75 38.07 5.25
CA GLY A 383 20.92 36.62 5.47
C GLY A 383 20.65 35.73 4.25
N LEU A 384 20.35 36.30 3.08
CA LEU A 384 20.01 35.52 1.89
C LEU A 384 21.21 34.74 1.33
N GLU A 385 22.41 35.29 1.42
CA GLU A 385 23.64 34.60 0.98
C GLU A 385 23.97 33.37 1.84
N GLU A 386 23.76 33.45 3.15
CA GLU A 386 23.88 32.32 4.08
C GLU A 386 22.86 31.24 3.71
N ILE A 387 21.59 31.62 3.50
CA ILE A 387 20.54 30.71 3.02
C ILE A 387 20.94 30.01 1.72
N ARG A 388 21.48 30.74 0.73
CA ARG A 388 21.92 30.14 -0.54
C ARG A 388 23.07 29.15 -0.32
N THR A 389 24.00 29.48 0.56
CA THR A 389 25.14 28.61 0.91
C THR A 389 24.64 27.31 1.57
N ASP A 390 23.73 27.40 2.53
CA ASP A 390 23.17 26.24 3.21
C ASP A 390 22.34 25.38 2.26
N ILE A 391 21.53 25.99 1.38
CA ILE A 391 20.79 25.26 0.35
C ILE A 391 21.77 24.47 -0.52
N GLN A 392 22.84 25.11 -1.03
CA GLN A 392 23.85 24.44 -1.85
C GLN A 392 24.56 23.31 -1.08
N HIS A 393 24.89 23.52 0.20
CA HIS A 393 25.50 22.51 1.06
C HIS A 393 24.60 21.30 1.25
N TYR A 394 23.37 21.49 1.73
CA TYR A 394 22.48 20.37 2.04
C TYR A 394 22.00 19.66 0.79
N ILE A 395 21.73 20.38 -0.30
CA ILE A 395 21.23 19.74 -1.52
C ILE A 395 22.31 18.92 -2.24
N SER A 396 23.55 19.38 -2.24
CA SER A 396 24.67 18.65 -2.87
C SER A 396 25.12 17.42 -2.07
N ASN A 397 24.75 17.35 -0.78
CA ASN A 397 25.07 16.23 0.12
C ASN A 397 23.89 15.29 0.36
N LEU A 398 22.82 15.38 -0.45
CA LEU A 398 21.73 14.42 -0.39
C LEU A 398 22.25 13.00 -0.70
N PRO A 399 21.76 11.94 -0.02
CA PRO A 399 22.39 10.61 -0.09
C PRO A 399 22.44 9.95 -1.47
N HIS A 400 21.59 10.39 -2.41
CA HIS A 400 21.50 9.84 -3.75
C HIS A 400 22.38 10.57 -4.77
N ILE A 401 22.94 11.72 -4.40
CA ILE A 401 23.76 12.54 -5.29
C ILE A 401 25.09 11.86 -5.55
N GLY A 402 25.45 11.73 -6.82
CA GLY A 402 26.66 11.01 -7.22
C GLY A 402 26.52 9.49 -7.18
N ASN A 403 25.30 8.95 -7.07
CA ASN A 403 25.08 7.52 -7.25
C ASN A 403 25.27 7.12 -8.72
N ALA A 404 25.91 5.97 -8.93
CA ALA A 404 26.12 5.42 -10.26
C ALA A 404 24.81 4.90 -10.85
N LEU A 405 24.41 5.42 -12.00
CA LEU A 405 23.22 5.00 -12.75
C LEU A 405 23.65 4.43 -14.12
N PRO A 406 22.82 3.62 -14.79
CA PRO A 406 23.11 3.20 -16.17
C PRO A 406 23.31 4.42 -17.08
N LYS A 407 24.34 4.39 -17.92
CA LYS A 407 24.72 5.53 -18.75
C LYS A 407 23.62 5.96 -19.73
N THR A 408 22.81 5.02 -20.22
CA THR A 408 21.69 5.30 -21.14
C THR A 408 20.56 6.10 -20.48
N TRP A 409 20.34 5.91 -19.17
CA TRP A 409 19.29 6.59 -18.42
C TRP A 409 19.49 8.09 -18.45
N LYS A 410 20.73 8.54 -18.19
CA LYS A 410 21.10 9.95 -18.25
C LYS A 410 20.87 10.55 -19.64
N LYS A 411 21.28 9.86 -20.70
CA LYS A 411 21.09 10.33 -22.09
C LYS A 411 19.62 10.55 -22.44
N VAL A 412 18.78 9.53 -22.19
CA VAL A 412 17.34 9.63 -22.45
C VAL A 412 16.73 10.77 -21.65
N ARG A 413 17.10 10.86 -20.37
CA ARG A 413 16.63 11.93 -19.50
C ARG A 413 16.95 13.33 -20.05
N GLU A 414 18.20 13.58 -20.46
CA GLU A 414 18.61 14.87 -21.05
C GLU A 414 17.77 15.23 -22.28
N VAL A 415 17.42 14.24 -23.11
CA VAL A 415 16.54 14.43 -24.27
C VAL A 415 15.12 14.80 -23.83
N LEU A 416 14.55 14.10 -22.85
CA LEU A 416 13.19 14.37 -22.36
C LEU A 416 13.06 15.75 -21.71
N GLU A 417 14.09 16.21 -20.99
CA GLU A 417 14.07 17.52 -20.33
C GLU A 417 14.26 18.71 -21.26
N THR A 418 14.93 18.48 -22.39
CA THR A 418 15.15 19.52 -23.41
C THR A 418 14.02 19.55 -24.43
N ASP A 419 13.10 18.59 -24.40
CA ASP A 419 11.90 18.60 -25.21
C ASP A 419 10.98 19.76 -24.79
N SER A 420 10.58 20.54 -25.79
CA SER A 420 9.73 21.72 -25.57
C SER A 420 8.26 21.39 -25.36
N ARG A 421 7.82 20.16 -25.67
CA ARG A 421 6.44 19.70 -25.54
C ARG A 421 6.07 19.46 -24.07
N ASN A 422 4.78 19.51 -23.76
CA ASN A 422 4.30 19.25 -22.41
C ASN A 422 4.09 17.75 -22.12
N TYR A 423 3.84 16.97 -23.17
CA TYR A 423 3.63 15.53 -23.13
C TYR A 423 4.02 14.92 -24.47
N ILE A 424 4.27 13.61 -24.47
CA ILE A 424 4.52 12.77 -25.65
C ILE A 424 3.77 11.45 -25.52
N SER A 425 3.52 10.77 -26.63
CA SER A 425 2.98 9.42 -26.60
C SER A 425 4.01 8.41 -26.07
N LEU A 426 3.52 7.26 -25.58
CA LEU A 426 4.38 6.15 -25.18
C LEU A 426 5.26 5.68 -26.36
N GLU A 427 4.73 5.63 -27.58
CA GLU A 427 5.49 5.20 -28.76
C GLU A 427 6.67 6.13 -29.05
N GLU A 428 6.47 7.45 -28.93
CA GLU A 428 7.54 8.43 -29.06
C GLU A 428 8.57 8.29 -27.94
N TYR A 429 8.14 8.11 -26.69
CA TYR A 429 9.04 7.85 -25.57
C TYR A 429 9.90 6.59 -25.83
N LEU A 430 9.27 5.50 -26.26
CA LEU A 430 9.95 4.25 -26.55
C LEU A 430 10.96 4.39 -27.69
N SER A 431 10.65 5.22 -28.69
CA SER A 431 11.54 5.54 -29.82
C SER A 431 12.74 6.37 -29.38
N ILE A 432 12.52 7.41 -28.56
CA ILE A 432 13.59 8.20 -27.95
C ILE A 432 14.54 7.29 -27.17
N CYS A 433 14.01 6.31 -26.43
CA CYS A 433 14.86 5.38 -25.71
C CYS A 433 15.70 4.49 -26.64
N GLU A 434 15.13 3.97 -27.74
CA GLU A 434 15.88 3.17 -28.73
C GLU A 434 17.01 3.95 -29.36
N GLU A 435 16.73 5.17 -29.80
CA GLU A 435 17.70 6.08 -30.41
C GLU A 435 18.87 6.39 -29.45
N ASN A 436 18.62 6.32 -28.14
CA ASN A 436 19.62 6.60 -27.10
C ASN A 436 20.23 5.34 -26.46
N GLY A 437 20.00 4.16 -27.05
CA GLY A 437 20.76 2.94 -26.75
C GLY A 437 20.00 1.84 -26.02
N PHE A 438 18.71 2.02 -25.69
CA PHE A 438 17.91 0.96 -25.08
C PHE A 438 17.57 -0.14 -26.08
N LYS A 439 17.73 -1.40 -25.66
CA LYS A 439 17.45 -2.59 -26.51
C LYS A 439 16.15 -3.30 -26.17
N LYS A 440 15.72 -3.27 -24.90
CA LYS A 440 14.53 -3.99 -24.44
C LYS A 440 13.45 -3.00 -24.02
N GLN A 441 12.21 -3.29 -24.39
CA GLN A 441 11.06 -2.46 -24.00
C GLN A 441 10.86 -2.39 -22.48
N LYS A 442 11.12 -3.49 -21.76
CA LYS A 442 11.02 -3.55 -20.30
C LYS A 442 11.96 -2.56 -19.61
N ASP A 443 13.20 -2.43 -20.09
CA ASP A 443 14.19 -1.51 -19.53
C ASP A 443 13.76 -0.04 -19.71
N LYS A 444 13.14 0.27 -20.86
CA LYS A 444 12.59 1.62 -21.12
C LYS A 444 11.45 1.95 -20.16
N LEU A 445 10.54 1.00 -19.93
CA LEU A 445 9.43 1.19 -18.99
C LEU A 445 9.93 1.33 -17.54
N GLN A 446 10.98 0.60 -17.16
CA GLN A 446 11.65 0.78 -15.87
C GLN A 446 12.22 2.20 -15.74
N LEU A 447 12.93 2.71 -16.75
CA LEU A 447 13.43 4.09 -16.73
C LEU A 447 12.27 5.08 -16.57
N SER A 448 11.15 4.87 -17.27
CA SER A 448 10.01 5.77 -17.14
C SER A 448 9.39 5.75 -15.75
N GLY A 449 9.34 4.60 -15.07
CA GLY A 449 8.91 4.49 -13.67
C GLY A 449 9.86 5.26 -12.75
N TYR A 450 11.17 5.04 -12.92
CA TYR A 450 12.19 5.77 -12.19
C TYR A 450 12.08 7.30 -12.36
N LEU A 451 11.90 7.80 -13.59
CA LEU A 451 11.74 9.23 -13.86
C LEU A 451 10.40 9.79 -13.34
N HIS A 452 9.36 8.95 -13.29
CA HIS A 452 8.08 9.30 -12.67
C HIS A 452 8.25 9.56 -11.17
N ASP A 453 8.91 8.64 -10.47
CA ASP A 453 9.09 8.71 -9.03
C ASP A 453 10.03 9.86 -8.61
N LEU A 454 11.01 10.20 -9.46
CA LEU A 454 11.84 11.41 -9.29
C LEU A 454 11.08 12.71 -9.58
N GLY A 455 9.88 12.63 -10.16
CA GLY A 455 9.09 13.79 -10.58
C GLY A 455 9.69 14.55 -11.77
N VAL A 456 10.51 13.88 -12.59
CA VAL A 456 11.04 14.43 -13.85
C VAL A 456 9.93 14.47 -14.90
N CYS A 457 9.12 13.41 -14.96
CA CYS A 457 7.92 13.32 -15.79
C CYS A 457 6.79 12.67 -15.00
N LEU A 458 5.58 12.57 -15.56
CA LEU A 458 4.52 11.72 -15.03
C LEU A 458 4.17 10.63 -16.05
N HIS A 459 4.22 9.36 -15.63
CA HIS A 459 3.81 8.24 -16.45
C HIS A 459 3.17 7.14 -15.59
N PHE A 460 1.85 7.01 -15.70
CA PHE A 460 1.07 6.08 -14.89
C PHE A 460 0.86 4.76 -15.64
N GLN A 461 1.86 3.87 -15.56
CA GLN A 461 1.91 2.62 -16.32
C GLN A 461 0.77 1.63 -15.98
N ASP A 462 0.20 1.74 -14.79
CA ASP A 462 -0.88 0.88 -14.29
C ASP A 462 -2.28 1.37 -14.68
N ASP A 463 -2.40 2.55 -15.30
CA ASP A 463 -3.67 3.11 -15.74
C ASP A 463 -3.90 2.89 -17.26
N PRO A 464 -5.03 2.31 -17.70
CA PRO A 464 -5.26 1.95 -19.10
C PRO A 464 -5.28 3.11 -20.10
N LEU A 465 -5.55 4.33 -19.63
CA LEU A 465 -5.56 5.53 -20.47
C LEU A 465 -4.23 6.27 -20.33
N LEU A 466 -3.78 6.52 -19.10
CA LEU A 466 -2.58 7.32 -18.85
C LEU A 466 -1.29 6.59 -19.21
N ASN A 467 -1.27 5.26 -19.30
CA ASN A 467 -0.08 4.52 -19.71
C ASN A 467 0.34 4.78 -21.17
N LYS A 468 -0.51 5.44 -21.96
CA LYS A 468 -0.21 5.79 -23.35
C LYS A 468 0.48 7.15 -23.49
N THR A 469 0.59 7.91 -22.40
CA THR A 469 1.06 9.28 -22.42
C THR A 469 2.09 9.52 -21.32
N VAL A 470 3.23 10.07 -21.71
CA VAL A 470 4.27 10.53 -20.79
C VAL A 470 4.16 12.05 -20.70
N ILE A 471 3.74 12.57 -19.55
CA ILE A 471 3.68 14.01 -19.30
C ILE A 471 5.10 14.48 -18.94
N LEU A 472 5.75 15.17 -19.87
CA LEU A 472 7.12 15.65 -19.71
C LEU A 472 7.23 16.82 -18.73
N LYS A 473 6.16 17.62 -18.60
CA LYS A 473 6.10 18.78 -17.71
C LYS A 473 5.05 18.58 -16.64
N PRO A 474 5.41 18.06 -15.45
CA PRO A 474 4.46 17.89 -14.35
C PRO A 474 3.69 19.17 -14.01
N GLU A 475 4.34 20.35 -14.06
CA GLU A 475 3.74 21.65 -13.82
C GLU A 475 2.57 21.94 -14.78
N TRP A 476 2.64 21.52 -16.05
CA TRP A 476 1.55 21.67 -17.01
C TRP A 476 0.35 20.80 -16.63
N GLY A 477 0.58 19.55 -16.23
CA GLY A 477 -0.49 18.64 -15.79
C GLY A 477 -1.17 19.15 -14.52
N THR A 478 -0.39 19.62 -13.55
CA THR A 478 -0.94 20.20 -12.32
C THR A 478 -1.71 21.50 -12.57
N ALA A 479 -1.21 22.38 -13.42
CA ALA A 479 -1.89 23.62 -13.78
C ALA A 479 -3.28 23.35 -14.38
N ALA A 480 -3.45 22.29 -15.16
CA ALA A 480 -4.74 21.88 -15.67
C ALA A 480 -5.71 21.46 -14.54
N VAL A 481 -5.25 20.65 -13.59
CA VAL A 481 -6.04 20.23 -12.41
C VAL A 481 -6.49 21.45 -11.60
N TYR A 482 -5.59 22.38 -11.30
CA TYR A 482 -5.92 23.60 -10.57
C TYR A 482 -6.90 24.47 -11.33
N LYS A 483 -6.75 24.60 -12.66
CA LYS A 483 -7.68 25.35 -13.49
C LYS A 483 -9.12 24.81 -13.42
N ALA A 484 -9.29 23.50 -13.26
CA ALA A 484 -10.60 22.87 -13.08
C ALA A 484 -11.17 23.13 -11.68
N LEU A 485 -10.35 22.96 -10.63
CA LEU A 485 -10.80 23.12 -9.24
C LEU A 485 -11.04 24.57 -8.82
N ASP A 486 -10.31 25.52 -9.42
CA ASP A 486 -10.45 26.96 -9.16
C ASP A 486 -11.48 27.63 -10.06
N ASN A 487 -12.12 26.88 -10.96
CA ASN A 487 -13.09 27.46 -11.86
C ASN A 487 -14.33 27.93 -11.06
N PRO A 488 -14.76 29.19 -11.20
CA PRO A 488 -15.89 29.72 -10.44
C PRO A 488 -17.19 28.93 -10.61
N GLN A 489 -17.49 28.46 -11.82
CA GLN A 489 -18.70 27.66 -12.07
C GLN A 489 -18.63 26.31 -11.36
N VAL A 490 -17.47 25.65 -11.35
CA VAL A 490 -17.26 24.38 -10.64
C VAL A 490 -17.38 24.59 -9.13
N TYR A 491 -16.82 25.68 -8.62
CA TYR A 491 -16.90 26.05 -7.20
C TYR A 491 -18.34 26.37 -6.77
N ASP A 492 -19.03 27.22 -7.52
CA ASP A 492 -20.42 27.63 -7.24
C ASP A 492 -21.40 26.46 -7.35
N ASN A 493 -21.08 25.47 -8.19
CA ASN A 493 -21.81 24.20 -8.30
C ASN A 493 -21.34 23.15 -7.28
N PHE A 494 -20.66 23.55 -6.20
CA PHE A 494 -20.20 22.69 -5.11
C PHE A 494 -19.34 21.50 -5.60
N GLY A 495 -18.46 21.75 -6.56
CA GLY A 495 -17.57 20.75 -7.13
C GLY A 495 -18.19 19.87 -8.21
N LYS A 496 -19.45 20.10 -8.61
CA LYS A 496 -20.09 19.39 -9.72
C LYS A 496 -19.67 20.00 -11.06
N PHE A 497 -19.25 19.16 -11.99
CA PHE A 497 -18.87 19.57 -13.35
C PHE A 497 -19.09 18.45 -14.38
N THR A 498 -19.03 18.81 -15.66
CA THR A 498 -19.15 17.91 -16.80
C THR A 498 -17.90 17.93 -17.68
N LYS A 499 -17.82 17.00 -18.64
CA LYS A 499 -16.77 17.07 -19.68
C LYS A 499 -16.88 18.33 -20.56
N ASP A 500 -18.08 18.85 -20.77
CA ASP A 500 -18.29 20.07 -21.54
C ASP A 500 -17.74 21.29 -20.78
N ASP A 501 -17.97 21.33 -19.45
CA ASP A 501 -17.35 22.35 -18.59
C ASP A 501 -15.82 22.28 -18.67
N LEU A 502 -15.24 21.06 -18.61
CA LEU A 502 -13.80 20.88 -18.74
C LEU A 502 -13.27 21.28 -20.12
N THR A 503 -14.04 21.03 -21.18
CA THR A 503 -13.69 21.49 -22.54
C THR A 503 -13.59 23.02 -22.59
N ASN A 504 -14.54 23.71 -21.94
CA ASN A 504 -14.52 25.17 -21.82
C ASN A 504 -13.39 25.67 -20.90
N ILE A 505 -13.08 24.96 -19.81
CA ILE A 505 -12.01 25.31 -18.88
C ILE A 505 -10.64 25.13 -19.56
N TRP A 506 -10.46 24.03 -20.28
CA TRP A 506 -9.23 23.65 -20.99
C TRP A 506 -9.29 23.97 -22.48
N HIS A 507 -9.92 25.10 -22.83
CA HIS A 507 -10.06 25.57 -24.22
C HIS A 507 -8.74 26.02 -24.88
N GLU A 508 -7.70 26.29 -24.08
CA GLU A 508 -6.40 26.68 -24.61
C GLU A 508 -5.79 25.55 -25.44
N ASP A 509 -5.23 25.87 -26.60
CA ASP A 509 -4.65 24.90 -27.56
C ASP A 509 -3.68 23.91 -26.91
N LYS A 510 -2.94 24.34 -25.88
CA LYS A 510 -2.01 23.51 -25.12
C LYS A 510 -2.65 22.32 -24.38
N TYR A 511 -3.98 22.27 -24.26
CA TYR A 511 -4.74 21.19 -23.63
C TYR A 511 -5.68 20.45 -24.60
N ALA A 512 -5.85 20.92 -25.84
CA ALA A 512 -6.94 20.52 -26.74
C ALA A 512 -7.08 19.00 -26.96
N ASN A 513 -5.96 18.26 -26.93
CA ASN A 513 -5.94 16.81 -27.19
C ASN A 513 -5.71 15.97 -25.91
N MET A 514 -5.91 16.54 -24.73
CA MET A 514 -5.55 15.92 -23.45
C MET A 514 -6.67 15.94 -22.41
N HIS A 515 -7.89 16.33 -22.79
CA HIS A 515 -8.99 16.50 -21.83
C HIS A 515 -9.32 15.19 -21.09
N ASP A 516 -9.34 14.06 -21.78
CA ASP A 516 -9.65 12.76 -21.18
C ASP A 516 -8.52 12.30 -20.25
N GLU A 517 -7.27 12.47 -20.66
CA GLU A 517 -6.08 12.16 -19.85
C GLU A 517 -6.00 13.05 -18.61
N LEU A 518 -6.27 14.35 -18.74
CA LEU A 518 -6.24 15.29 -17.60
C LEU A 518 -7.37 15.01 -16.60
N LEU A 519 -8.55 14.64 -17.09
CA LEU A 519 -9.64 14.17 -16.22
C LEU A 519 -9.29 12.85 -15.53
N GLN A 520 -8.71 11.90 -16.27
CA GLN A 520 -8.26 10.63 -15.69
C GLN A 520 -7.14 10.85 -14.67
N LEU A 521 -6.27 11.85 -14.87
CA LEU A 521 -5.27 12.27 -13.89
C LEU A 521 -5.92 12.75 -12.58
N MET A 522 -6.99 13.55 -12.66
CA MET A 522 -7.76 13.96 -11.48
C MET A 522 -8.38 12.77 -10.74
N ILE A 523 -8.91 11.79 -11.49
CA ILE A 523 -9.48 10.56 -10.91
C ILE A 523 -8.38 9.72 -10.27
N LYS A 524 -7.22 9.56 -10.92
CA LYS A 524 -6.06 8.82 -10.42
C LYS A 524 -5.54 9.39 -9.11
N PHE A 525 -5.51 10.73 -9.00
CA PHE A 525 -5.20 11.46 -7.76
C PHE A 525 -6.36 11.50 -6.75
N LYS A 526 -7.44 10.75 -6.98
CA LYS A 526 -8.61 10.71 -6.10
C LYS A 526 -9.16 12.11 -5.76
N LEU A 527 -9.12 13.03 -6.74
CA LEU A 527 -9.61 14.40 -6.59
C LEU A 527 -11.06 14.56 -7.06
N CYS A 528 -11.55 13.61 -7.86
CA CYS A 528 -12.93 13.58 -8.30
C CYS A 528 -13.38 12.15 -8.61
N TYR A 529 -14.69 11.95 -8.70
CA TYR A 529 -15.31 10.71 -9.15
C TYR A 529 -16.45 10.99 -10.13
N LYS A 530 -16.77 9.99 -10.96
CA LYS A 530 -17.90 10.05 -11.88
C LYS A 530 -19.18 9.62 -11.15
N ILE A 531 -20.26 10.38 -11.27
CA ILE A 531 -21.55 9.97 -10.69
C ILE A 531 -22.07 8.73 -11.45
N PRO A 532 -22.31 7.59 -10.76
CA PRO A 532 -22.84 6.38 -11.36
C PRO A 532 -24.13 6.62 -12.16
N GLY A 533 -24.25 5.99 -13.33
CA GLY A 533 -25.44 6.11 -14.19
C GLY A 533 -25.55 7.41 -15.00
N THR A 534 -24.67 8.39 -14.78
CA THR A 534 -24.59 9.60 -15.63
C THR A 534 -23.59 9.40 -16.77
N SER A 535 -23.83 10.00 -17.93
CA SER A 535 -22.91 9.85 -19.06
C SER A 535 -21.63 10.67 -18.86
N GLN A 536 -21.68 11.85 -18.24
CA GLN A 536 -20.58 12.82 -18.23
C GLN A 536 -20.51 13.74 -16.99
N THR A 537 -21.05 13.36 -15.83
CA THR A 537 -21.04 14.23 -14.64
C THR A 537 -20.11 13.73 -13.55
N TYR A 538 -19.37 14.65 -12.95
CA TYR A 538 -18.33 14.40 -11.97
C TYR A 538 -18.49 15.29 -10.74
N ILE A 539 -17.97 14.84 -9.61
CA ILE A 539 -17.93 15.57 -8.35
C ILE A 539 -16.49 15.62 -7.84
N ALA A 540 -16.03 16.80 -7.45
CA ALA A 540 -14.80 17.03 -6.68
C ALA A 540 -15.14 17.22 -5.18
N PRO A 541 -15.02 16.19 -4.32
CA PRO A 541 -15.55 16.23 -2.95
C PRO A 541 -14.97 17.33 -2.05
N GLN A 542 -13.75 17.78 -2.33
CA GLN A 542 -13.08 18.87 -1.63
C GLN A 542 -13.75 20.23 -1.80
N LEU A 543 -14.61 20.38 -2.82
CA LEU A 543 -15.39 21.59 -3.09
C LEU A 543 -16.86 21.47 -2.65
N LEU A 544 -17.26 20.34 -2.04
CA LEU A 544 -18.59 20.19 -1.48
C LEU A 544 -18.81 21.17 -0.32
N THR A 545 -20.08 21.40 0.01
CA THR A 545 -20.46 22.16 1.19
C THR A 545 -20.04 21.45 2.48
N GLU A 546 -19.74 22.23 3.52
CA GLU A 546 -19.54 21.72 4.89
C GLU A 546 -20.87 21.37 5.57
N ALA A 547 -22.00 21.85 5.02
CA ALA A 547 -23.31 21.60 5.58
C ALA A 547 -23.70 20.13 5.43
N GLN A 548 -23.79 19.42 6.55
CA GLN A 548 -24.31 18.06 6.60
C GLN A 548 -25.80 18.06 6.21
N PRO A 549 -26.22 17.23 5.24
CA PRO A 549 -27.63 17.14 4.85
C PRO A 549 -28.47 16.48 5.95
N GLU A 550 -29.78 16.77 5.97
CA GLU A 550 -30.72 16.06 6.84
C GLU A 550 -31.05 14.67 6.27
N TYR A 551 -31.03 13.66 7.13
CA TYR A 551 -31.40 12.29 6.82
C TYR A 551 -31.83 11.54 8.07
N ASP A 552 -32.69 10.53 7.89
CA ASP A 552 -33.10 9.64 8.97
C ASP A 552 -31.98 8.65 9.30
N TRP A 553 -31.79 8.34 10.58
CA TRP A 553 -30.82 7.35 11.04
C TRP A 553 -31.37 6.54 12.21
N ASP A 554 -31.27 5.21 12.15
CA ASP A 554 -31.63 4.34 13.28
C ASP A 554 -30.54 4.42 14.36
N GLU A 555 -30.86 5.00 15.52
CA GLU A 555 -29.89 5.10 16.62
C GLU A 555 -29.81 3.85 17.50
N ASN A 556 -30.80 2.95 17.42
CA ASN A 556 -31.02 1.90 18.43
C ASN A 556 -30.33 0.58 18.10
N ASN A 557 -29.70 0.47 16.93
CA ASN A 557 -29.04 -0.75 16.48
C ASN A 557 -27.79 -0.42 15.67
N ASN A 558 -26.85 0.34 16.24
CA ASN A 558 -25.64 0.77 15.55
C ASN A 558 -24.39 0.03 16.01
N LEU A 559 -23.54 -0.29 15.04
CA LEU A 559 -22.14 -0.57 15.26
C LEU A 559 -21.34 0.72 15.05
N ILE A 560 -20.51 1.13 16.02
CA ILE A 560 -19.77 2.38 15.97
C ILE A 560 -18.27 2.11 16.06
N LEU A 561 -17.50 2.52 15.07
CA LEU A 561 -16.04 2.45 15.08
C LEU A 561 -15.45 3.86 14.93
N ARG A 562 -14.27 4.08 15.50
CA ARG A 562 -13.58 5.37 15.40
C ARG A 562 -12.12 5.20 15.01
N TYR A 563 -11.60 6.17 14.28
CA TYR A 563 -10.19 6.38 14.07
C TYR A 563 -9.79 7.67 14.76
N THR A 564 -8.71 7.67 15.54
CA THR A 564 -8.15 8.90 16.11
C THR A 564 -6.71 9.09 15.65
N TYR A 565 -6.31 10.33 15.38
CA TYR A 565 -5.01 10.63 14.80
C TYR A 565 -4.17 11.52 15.72
N GLU A 566 -2.86 11.25 15.80
CA GLU A 566 -1.92 12.19 16.42
C GLU A 566 -1.82 13.46 15.57
N PHE A 567 -1.70 13.31 14.26
CA PHE A 567 -1.80 14.37 13.26
C PHE A 567 -2.70 13.89 12.12
N MET A 568 -3.65 14.71 11.69
CA MET A 568 -4.60 14.35 10.64
C MET A 568 -4.31 15.18 9.38
N PRO A 569 -3.73 14.60 8.31
CA PRO A 569 -3.55 15.30 7.05
C PRO A 569 -4.92 15.60 6.41
N LYS A 570 -5.03 16.75 5.75
CA LYS A 570 -6.25 17.12 5.02
C LYS A 570 -6.46 16.16 3.83
N GLY A 571 -7.71 15.78 3.60
CA GLY A 571 -8.14 15.02 2.41
C GLY A 571 -8.37 13.52 2.61
N ILE A 572 -8.21 12.97 3.82
CA ILE A 572 -8.49 11.53 4.07
C ILE A 572 -9.95 11.22 3.72
N ILE A 573 -10.91 12.01 4.22
CA ILE A 573 -12.33 11.75 3.98
C ILE A 573 -12.73 11.97 2.52
N THR A 574 -12.18 12.97 1.84
CA THR A 574 -12.49 13.22 0.42
C THR A 574 -11.95 12.10 -0.47
N GLN A 575 -10.76 11.57 -0.18
CA GLN A 575 -10.23 10.38 -0.86
C GLN A 575 -11.08 9.14 -0.57
N PHE A 576 -11.58 8.98 0.65
CA PHE A 576 -12.50 7.90 1.02
C PHE A 576 -13.83 8.00 0.25
N ILE A 577 -14.39 9.20 0.12
CA ILE A 577 -15.59 9.47 -0.67
C ILE A 577 -15.37 9.06 -2.14
N VAL A 578 -14.24 9.45 -2.74
CA VAL A 578 -13.89 9.04 -4.11
C VAL A 578 -13.77 7.52 -4.21
N ALA A 579 -13.13 6.86 -3.25
CA ALA A 579 -12.96 5.40 -3.26
C ALA A 579 -14.29 4.64 -3.11
N MET A 580 -15.21 5.16 -2.29
CA MET A 580 -16.49 4.53 -1.96
C MET A 580 -17.67 5.07 -2.80
N ASN A 581 -17.39 5.76 -3.90
CA ASN A 581 -18.40 6.54 -4.63
C ASN A 581 -19.62 5.74 -5.13
N GLU A 582 -19.41 4.48 -5.53
CA GLU A 582 -20.49 3.63 -6.05
C GLU A 582 -21.54 3.29 -4.99
N ASP A 583 -21.13 3.22 -3.73
CA ASP A 583 -22.00 2.87 -2.61
C ASP A 583 -22.65 4.10 -1.96
N ILE A 584 -22.43 5.33 -2.45
CA ILE A 584 -23.05 6.55 -1.88
C ILE A 584 -24.57 6.50 -2.06
N GLU A 585 -25.29 6.66 -0.96
CA GLU A 585 -26.74 6.56 -0.91
C GLU A 585 -27.39 7.63 -1.79
N GLU A 586 -28.12 7.16 -2.81
CA GLU A 586 -28.82 7.98 -3.82
C GLU A 586 -27.92 8.99 -4.56
N GLN A 587 -26.59 8.89 -4.42
CA GLN A 587 -25.64 9.93 -4.84
C GLN A 587 -25.96 11.32 -4.26
N LYS A 588 -26.70 11.37 -3.15
CA LYS A 588 -27.24 12.58 -2.53
C LYS A 588 -26.60 12.87 -1.18
N TYR A 589 -26.35 11.83 -0.39
CA TYR A 589 -25.92 11.97 1.00
C TYR A 589 -24.39 12.02 1.12
N VAL A 590 -23.81 13.10 0.58
CA VAL A 590 -22.36 13.35 0.60
C VAL A 590 -22.11 14.85 0.79
N TRP A 591 -21.15 15.18 1.64
CA TRP A 591 -20.71 16.54 1.92
C TRP A 591 -19.20 16.53 2.21
N LYS A 592 -18.57 17.69 2.36
CA LYS A 592 -17.11 17.79 2.40
C LYS A 592 -16.45 16.97 3.51
N SER A 593 -17.12 16.85 4.66
CA SER A 593 -16.63 16.16 5.85
C SER A 593 -17.32 14.82 6.11
N GLY A 594 -18.14 14.29 5.20
CA GLY A 594 -18.79 13.01 5.44
C GLY A 594 -19.67 12.48 4.33
N VAL A 595 -20.11 11.23 4.50
CA VAL A 595 -20.87 10.49 3.50
C VAL A 595 -21.75 9.42 4.15
N ILE A 596 -22.91 9.17 3.54
CA ILE A 596 -23.74 8.00 3.80
C ILE A 596 -23.61 7.01 2.65
N LEU A 597 -23.22 5.78 2.99
CA LEU A 597 -23.14 4.67 2.07
C LEU A 597 -24.32 3.73 2.29
N ASN A 598 -24.82 3.10 1.24
CA ASN A 598 -25.87 2.08 1.31
C ASN A 598 -25.49 0.88 0.43
N LYS A 599 -25.35 -0.28 1.06
CA LYS A 599 -25.05 -1.54 0.39
C LYS A 599 -25.91 -2.65 1.01
N ASN A 600 -26.66 -3.38 0.18
CA ASN A 600 -27.53 -4.49 0.62
C ASN A 600 -28.43 -4.14 1.83
N GLN A 601 -29.12 -2.99 1.78
CA GLN A 601 -29.98 -2.51 2.88
C GLN A 601 -29.24 -2.28 4.21
N THR A 602 -27.93 -2.11 4.17
CA THR A 602 -27.09 -1.73 5.30
C THR A 602 -26.50 -0.36 5.00
N ARG A 603 -26.64 0.57 5.94
CA ARG A 603 -26.19 1.96 5.80
C ARG A 603 -24.97 2.20 6.66
N ALA A 604 -24.00 2.95 6.13
CA ALA A 604 -22.83 3.41 6.86
C ALA A 604 -22.72 4.93 6.79
N GLU A 605 -22.71 5.58 7.94
CA GLU A 605 -22.37 6.99 8.08
C GLU A 605 -20.89 7.10 8.44
N VAL A 606 -20.12 7.84 7.63
CA VAL A 606 -18.70 8.10 7.85
C VAL A 606 -18.49 9.61 7.91
N ILE A 607 -18.05 10.11 9.06
CA ILE A 607 -17.88 11.55 9.31
C ILE A 607 -16.48 11.84 9.84
N GLU A 608 -15.83 12.84 9.25
CA GLU A 608 -14.61 13.47 9.73
C GLU A 608 -14.93 14.59 10.72
N TYR A 609 -14.38 14.49 11.92
CA TYR A 609 -14.32 15.57 12.89
C TYR A 609 -12.89 16.10 12.95
N TYR A 610 -12.50 16.91 11.96
CA TYR A 610 -11.12 17.37 11.78
C TYR A 610 -10.53 18.04 13.04
N GLY A 611 -11.29 18.93 13.71
CA GLY A 611 -10.87 19.57 14.96
C GLY A 611 -10.65 18.61 16.14
N LYS A 612 -11.24 17.42 16.09
CA LYS A 612 -11.04 16.34 17.09
C LYS A 612 -10.02 15.30 16.62
N ARG A 613 -9.48 15.44 15.39
CA ARG A 613 -8.63 14.44 14.74
C ARG A 613 -9.27 13.06 14.81
N GLU A 614 -10.54 12.97 14.45
CA GLU A 614 -11.35 11.75 14.54
C GLU A 614 -12.10 11.49 13.23
N ILE A 615 -12.14 10.24 12.77
CA ILE A 615 -13.15 9.76 11.82
C ILE A 615 -14.07 8.80 12.57
N LYS A 616 -15.38 9.05 12.52
CA LYS A 616 -16.41 8.22 13.14
C LYS A 616 -17.17 7.47 12.06
N ILE A 617 -17.35 6.17 12.26
CA ILE A 617 -18.16 5.30 11.41
C ILE A 617 -19.32 4.77 12.23
N ARG A 618 -20.57 4.97 11.78
CA ARG A 618 -21.77 4.34 12.34
C ARG A 618 -22.42 3.48 11.29
N ILE A 619 -22.85 2.28 11.66
CA ILE A 619 -23.45 1.33 10.72
C ILE A 619 -24.74 0.74 11.29
N SER A 620 -25.79 0.79 10.48
CA SER A 620 -27.12 0.26 10.75
C SER A 620 -27.54 -0.71 9.64
N GLY A 621 -28.34 -1.73 9.97
CA GLY A 621 -28.78 -2.75 9.00
C GLY A 621 -28.39 -4.18 9.39
N GLN A 622 -28.63 -5.13 8.48
CA GLN A 622 -28.45 -6.56 8.74
C GLN A 622 -27.00 -7.03 8.53
N GLN A 623 -26.30 -6.49 7.52
CA GLN A 623 -24.94 -6.90 7.12
C GLN A 623 -23.87 -5.92 7.61
N LYS A 624 -23.94 -5.52 8.89
CA LYS A 624 -23.05 -4.47 9.43
C LYS A 624 -21.58 -4.82 9.34
N ARG A 625 -21.24 -6.09 9.56
CA ARG A 625 -19.86 -6.61 9.53
C ARG A 625 -19.25 -6.54 8.13
N ASP A 626 -20.04 -6.77 7.10
CA ASP A 626 -19.55 -6.76 5.72
C ASP A 626 -19.23 -5.32 5.32
N LEU A 627 -20.18 -4.39 5.52
CA LEU A 627 -20.00 -3.00 5.14
C LEU A 627 -18.92 -2.29 5.97
N ILE A 628 -18.78 -2.60 7.26
CA ILE A 628 -17.68 -2.03 8.07
C ILE A 628 -16.32 -2.56 7.63
N THR A 629 -16.25 -3.84 7.23
CA THR A 629 -15.00 -4.44 6.75
C THR A 629 -14.57 -3.75 5.46
N ILE A 630 -15.49 -3.51 4.53
CA ILE A 630 -15.22 -2.76 3.28
C ILE A 630 -14.78 -1.32 3.58
N ALA A 631 -15.55 -0.59 4.40
CA ALA A 631 -15.25 0.81 4.71
C ALA A 631 -13.91 0.96 5.45
N THR A 632 -13.63 0.09 6.41
CA THR A 632 -12.35 0.12 7.13
C THR A 632 -11.18 -0.33 6.26
N HIS A 633 -11.38 -1.28 5.34
CA HIS A 633 -10.35 -1.67 4.37
C HIS A 633 -9.90 -0.49 3.50
N GLU A 634 -10.83 0.28 2.94
CA GLU A 634 -10.47 1.43 2.11
C GLU A 634 -9.83 2.57 2.92
N LEU A 635 -10.26 2.79 4.17
CA LEU A 635 -9.58 3.75 5.05
C LEU A 635 -8.16 3.30 5.40
N ASP A 636 -7.99 2.04 5.81
CA ASP A 636 -6.69 1.47 6.18
C ASP A 636 -5.72 1.52 4.97
N LYS A 637 -6.24 1.33 3.74
CA LYS A 637 -5.47 1.51 2.48
C LYS A 637 -5.06 2.96 2.23
N ILE A 638 -5.93 3.92 2.50
CA ILE A 638 -5.58 5.35 2.42
C ILE A 638 -4.51 5.68 3.47
N HIS A 639 -4.62 5.18 4.69
CA HIS A 639 -3.58 5.35 5.72
C HIS A 639 -2.24 4.76 5.28
N GLY A 640 -2.26 3.58 4.64
CA GLY A 640 -1.06 2.94 4.10
C GLY A 640 -0.33 3.77 3.03
N SER A 641 -1.06 4.57 2.24
CA SER A 641 -0.44 5.44 1.22
C SER A 641 0.47 6.54 1.76
N TYR A 642 0.44 6.79 3.08
CA TYR A 642 1.37 7.70 3.76
C TYR A 642 2.67 6.99 4.19
N ASN A 643 3.18 6.08 3.34
CA ASN A 643 4.37 5.26 3.61
C ASN A 643 4.33 4.55 4.97
N ASN A 644 3.13 4.16 5.44
CA ASN A 644 2.89 3.59 6.78
C ASN A 644 3.38 4.44 7.97
N ARG A 645 3.62 5.75 7.78
CA ARG A 645 4.09 6.68 8.82
C ARG A 645 2.96 7.39 9.55
N LEU A 646 1.74 7.32 9.04
CA LEU A 646 0.60 7.96 9.66
C LEU A 646 0.29 7.31 11.01
N LYS A 647 0.38 8.08 12.09
CA LYS A 647 0.10 7.62 13.45
C LYS A 647 -1.39 7.77 13.77
N TYR A 648 -2.09 6.66 13.83
CA TYR A 648 -3.51 6.61 14.15
C TYR A 648 -3.84 5.44 15.07
N ASN A 649 -5.01 5.50 15.71
CA ASN A 649 -5.56 4.39 16.50
C ASN A 649 -6.92 4.01 15.91
N LYS A 650 -7.08 2.73 15.55
CA LYS A 650 -8.39 2.14 15.27
C LYS A 650 -9.04 1.74 16.59
N LEU A 651 -10.23 2.26 16.88
CA LEU A 651 -10.92 2.11 18.15
C LEU A 651 -12.15 1.21 17.98
N ILE A 652 -12.13 0.06 18.65
CA ILE A 652 -13.17 -0.97 18.60
C ILE A 652 -14.14 -0.75 19.76
N PRO A 653 -15.46 -0.69 19.51
CA PRO A 653 -16.46 -0.49 20.55
C PRO A 653 -16.58 -1.71 21.46
N CYS A 654 -16.88 -1.47 22.73
CA CYS A 654 -17.25 -2.52 23.66
C CYS A 654 -18.63 -3.10 23.30
N ASN A 655 -18.76 -4.42 23.35
CA ASN A 655 -19.98 -5.16 23.02
C ASN A 655 -20.80 -5.57 24.27
N CYS A 656 -20.45 -5.07 25.46
CA CYS A 656 -21.18 -5.39 26.70
C CYS A 656 -22.61 -4.83 26.69
N ALA A 657 -23.44 -5.28 27.63
CA ALA A 657 -24.87 -4.90 27.68
C ALA A 657 -25.13 -3.39 27.75
N THR A 658 -24.24 -2.59 28.35
CA THR A 658 -24.39 -1.12 28.43
C THR A 658 -23.80 -0.38 27.22
N CYS A 659 -22.86 -1.00 26.50
CA CYS A 659 -22.22 -0.38 25.34
C CYS A 659 -22.89 -0.79 24.03
N LYS A 660 -23.46 -2.00 23.98
CA LYS A 660 -24.24 -2.47 22.84
C LYS A 660 -25.40 -1.51 22.57
N ASN A 661 -25.44 -0.97 21.36
CA ASN A 661 -26.39 0.05 20.90
C ASN A 661 -26.29 1.43 21.57
N SER A 662 -25.25 1.69 22.38
CA SER A 662 -24.97 3.03 22.88
C SER A 662 -24.37 3.90 21.77
N GLN A 663 -24.71 5.20 21.75
CA GLN A 663 -24.02 6.18 20.90
C GLN A 663 -22.61 6.50 21.39
N ASN A 664 -22.32 6.20 22.67
CA ASN A 664 -21.04 6.43 23.33
C ASN A 664 -20.58 5.16 24.07
N PRO A 665 -20.27 4.07 23.33
CA PRO A 665 -19.71 2.89 23.95
C PRO A 665 -18.31 3.20 24.48
N HIS A 666 -17.84 2.38 25.43
CA HIS A 666 -16.41 2.36 25.74
C HIS A 666 -15.63 1.82 24.54
N PHE A 667 -14.41 2.30 24.31
CA PHE A 667 -13.59 1.93 23.16
C PHE A 667 -12.24 1.36 23.58
N TYR A 668 -11.80 0.33 22.86
CA TYR A 668 -10.48 -0.26 22.99
C TYR A 668 -9.64 0.03 21.75
N LYS A 669 -8.33 0.29 21.94
CA LYS A 669 -7.39 0.36 20.81
C LYS A 669 -7.24 -1.03 20.20
N PHE A 670 -7.39 -1.13 18.88
CA PHE A 670 -7.30 -2.39 18.13
C PHE A 670 -5.94 -3.07 18.33
N ASP A 671 -4.84 -2.32 18.28
CA ASP A 671 -3.50 -2.86 18.48
C ASP A 671 -3.32 -3.46 19.87
N LYS A 672 -3.89 -2.83 20.90
CA LYS A 672 -3.91 -3.40 22.26
C LYS A 672 -4.76 -4.66 22.34
N LEU A 673 -5.89 -4.72 21.65
CA LEU A 673 -6.69 -5.96 21.60
C LEU A 673 -5.91 -7.10 20.92
N ASN A 674 -5.18 -6.80 19.85
CA ASN A 674 -4.32 -7.76 19.16
C ASN A 674 -3.10 -8.17 20.01
N GLU A 675 -2.48 -7.22 20.71
CA GLU A 675 -1.42 -7.46 21.68
C GLU A 675 -1.93 -8.37 22.80
N TRP A 676 -3.07 -8.07 23.40
CA TRP A 676 -3.66 -8.92 24.44
C TRP A 676 -4.03 -10.31 23.92
N LYS A 677 -4.60 -10.40 22.71
CA LYS A 677 -4.96 -11.67 22.08
C LYS A 677 -3.72 -12.51 21.75
N SER A 678 -2.67 -11.90 21.23
CA SER A 678 -1.39 -12.57 20.94
C SER A 678 -0.71 -13.01 22.23
N ASN A 679 -0.81 -12.19 23.29
CA ASN A 679 -0.43 -12.52 24.66
C ASN A 679 -1.49 -13.38 25.39
N GLY A 680 -2.34 -14.11 24.69
CA GLY A 680 -3.29 -15.11 25.25
C GLY A 680 -4.32 -14.62 26.27
N ARG A 681 -4.43 -13.30 26.51
CA ARG A 681 -5.46 -12.72 27.36
C ARG A 681 -6.81 -12.90 26.69
N GLN A 682 -7.75 -13.49 27.43
CA GLN A 682 -9.09 -13.80 26.89
C GLN A 682 -10.11 -12.70 27.20
N LYS A 683 -9.97 -12.01 28.33
CA LYS A 683 -10.97 -11.07 28.82
C LYS A 683 -10.37 -9.73 29.25
N THR A 684 -11.20 -8.69 29.17
CA THR A 684 -10.90 -7.34 29.67
C THR A 684 -12.15 -6.73 30.29
N ASN A 685 -12.01 -5.63 31.04
CA ASN A 685 -13.15 -4.92 31.61
C ASN A 685 -13.52 -3.72 30.73
N CYS A 686 -14.82 -3.44 30.67
CA CYS A 686 -15.36 -2.20 30.15
C CYS A 686 -15.14 -1.09 31.18
N ASP A 687 -14.68 0.10 30.77
CA ASP A 687 -14.55 1.22 31.72
C ASP A 687 -15.88 1.97 31.96
N ASN A 688 -16.95 1.60 31.26
CA ASN A 688 -18.28 2.12 31.56
C ASN A 688 -18.91 1.31 32.71
N TYR A 689 -19.42 2.01 33.73
CA TYR A 689 -20.21 1.41 34.81
C TYR A 689 -21.32 0.51 34.24
N PRO A 690 -21.54 -0.71 34.77
CA PRO A 690 -20.97 -1.31 35.98
C PRO A 690 -19.65 -2.09 35.78
N TYR A 691 -18.87 -1.77 34.76
CA TYR A 691 -17.57 -2.35 34.46
C TYR A 691 -17.60 -3.83 34.06
N TYR A 692 -18.49 -4.17 33.13
CA TYR A 692 -18.64 -5.54 32.64
C TYR A 692 -17.33 -6.14 32.11
N GLU A 693 -17.08 -7.39 32.48
CA GLU A 693 -16.05 -8.21 31.85
C GLU A 693 -16.52 -8.64 30.44
N VAL A 694 -15.66 -8.47 29.44
CA VAL A 694 -15.93 -8.78 28.03
C VAL A 694 -14.82 -9.64 27.43
N ASP A 695 -15.19 -10.50 26.48
CA ASP A 695 -14.27 -11.36 25.75
C ASP A 695 -13.57 -10.60 24.62
N ILE A 696 -12.24 -10.64 24.60
CA ILE A 696 -11.39 -9.90 23.66
C ILE A 696 -11.58 -10.39 22.22
N ARG A 697 -11.82 -11.69 22.00
CA ARG A 697 -12.03 -12.22 20.64
C ARG A 697 -13.39 -11.77 20.12
N SER A 698 -14.42 -11.80 20.95
CA SER A 698 -15.75 -11.29 20.63
C SER A 698 -15.71 -9.82 20.25
N LEU A 699 -14.94 -8.98 20.96
CA LEU A 699 -14.79 -7.56 20.60
C LEU A 699 -14.25 -7.37 19.18
N ILE A 700 -13.27 -8.18 18.76
CA ILE A 700 -12.69 -8.10 17.41
C ILE A 700 -13.67 -8.69 16.39
N ASP A 701 -14.19 -9.89 16.65
CA ASP A 701 -14.97 -10.69 15.70
C ASP A 701 -16.38 -10.12 15.48
N ASP A 702 -16.88 -9.31 16.43
CA ASP A 702 -18.14 -8.58 16.26
C ASP A 702 -18.05 -7.42 15.27
N VAL A 703 -16.83 -6.97 14.97
CA VAL A 703 -16.56 -5.76 14.20
C VAL A 703 -15.81 -6.05 12.91
N ILE A 704 -14.93 -7.05 12.87
CA ILE A 704 -14.09 -7.36 11.72
C ILE A 704 -14.31 -8.82 11.30
N ASP A 705 -14.69 -9.05 10.04
CA ASP A 705 -14.78 -10.39 9.48
C ASP A 705 -13.40 -10.90 9.06
N ARG A 706 -12.94 -12.00 9.67
CA ARG A 706 -11.61 -12.58 9.43
C ARG A 706 -11.49 -13.29 8.08
N ASP A 707 -12.57 -13.85 7.57
CA ASP A 707 -12.55 -14.64 6.34
C ASP A 707 -12.55 -13.70 5.12
N LEU A 708 -13.40 -12.66 5.15
CA LEU A 708 -13.36 -11.58 4.15
C LEU A 708 -12.04 -10.79 4.21
N SER A 709 -11.52 -10.47 5.40
CA SER A 709 -10.22 -9.78 5.52
C SER A 709 -9.08 -10.58 4.86
N ARG A 710 -9.08 -11.91 5.01
CA ARG A 710 -8.11 -12.80 4.35
C ARG A 710 -8.31 -12.85 2.83
N GLU A 711 -9.55 -12.92 2.35
CA GLU A 711 -9.86 -12.92 0.92
C GLU A 711 -9.48 -11.59 0.25
N PHE A 712 -9.72 -10.46 0.91
CA PHE A 712 -9.28 -9.13 0.47
C PHE A 712 -7.75 -8.97 0.50
N LEU A 713 -7.06 -9.54 1.50
CA LEU A 713 -5.59 -9.59 1.51
C LEU A 713 -5.02 -10.51 0.43
N LEU A 714 -5.70 -11.61 0.09
CA LEU A 714 -5.34 -12.48 -1.02
C LEU A 714 -5.61 -11.84 -2.39
N LEU A 715 -6.62 -10.96 -2.50
CA LEU A 715 -6.86 -10.13 -3.68
C LEU A 715 -5.79 -9.05 -3.86
N GLN A 716 -5.17 -8.56 -2.78
CA GLN A 716 -3.99 -7.67 -2.85
C GLN A 716 -2.72 -8.39 -3.35
N ALA A 717 -2.60 -9.71 -3.14
CA ALA A 717 -1.50 -10.53 -3.68
C ALA A 717 -1.55 -10.70 -5.21
N SER A 718 -2.48 -10.04 -5.91
CA SER A 718 -2.51 -9.94 -7.37
C SER A 718 -1.69 -8.77 -7.93
N ARG A 719 -1.01 -7.98 -7.06
CA ARG A 719 0.19 -7.22 -7.42
C ARG A 719 1.42 -8.04 -6.97
N PRO A 720 2.50 -8.15 -7.74
CA PRO A 720 3.58 -9.11 -7.46
C PRO A 720 4.36 -8.88 -6.15
N ASN A 721 4.19 -7.75 -5.45
CA ASN A 721 5.16 -7.29 -4.46
C ASN A 721 4.69 -7.20 -2.99
N ASP A 722 3.40 -7.33 -2.66
CA ASP A 722 2.95 -7.22 -1.26
C ASP A 722 2.27 -8.50 -0.78
N ILE A 723 3.06 -9.46 -0.26
CA ILE A 723 2.52 -10.55 0.56
C ILE A 723 2.74 -10.18 2.03
N TYR A 724 1.76 -9.52 2.64
CA TYR A 724 1.67 -9.46 4.10
C TYR A 724 1.35 -10.87 4.61
N ILE A 725 2.35 -11.55 5.17
CA ILE A 725 2.12 -12.79 5.91
C ILE A 725 1.43 -12.41 7.22
N ILE A 726 0.10 -12.55 7.27
CA ILE A 726 -0.62 -12.69 8.53
C ILE A 726 -0.18 -14.01 9.15
N ASP A 727 0.70 -13.89 10.12
CA ASP A 727 1.19 -14.95 10.98
C ASP A 727 0.04 -15.55 11.81
N SER A 728 -0.62 -16.58 11.28
CA SER A 728 -1.40 -17.53 12.07
C SER A 728 -1.62 -18.87 11.35
N LYS A 729 -0.88 -19.87 11.86
CA LYS A 729 -0.87 -21.32 11.59
C LYS A 729 0.14 -21.80 10.54
N ASP A 730 1.21 -22.36 11.12
CA ASP A 730 2.31 -23.13 10.55
C ASP A 730 1.97 -23.96 9.30
N PHE A 731 2.80 -23.78 8.27
CA PHE A 731 3.00 -24.73 7.17
C PHE A 731 3.47 -26.06 7.74
N VAL A 732 2.67 -27.11 7.56
CA VAL A 732 3.18 -28.49 7.50
C VAL A 732 3.53 -28.72 6.05
N ILE A 733 4.83 -28.80 5.73
CA ILE A 733 5.31 -29.23 4.43
C ILE A 733 5.15 -30.75 4.39
N ASP A 734 4.12 -31.24 3.71
CA ASP A 734 4.07 -32.60 3.21
C ASP A 734 4.76 -32.60 1.84
N SER A 735 5.95 -33.19 1.78
CA SER A 735 6.73 -33.28 0.56
C SER A 735 6.11 -34.35 -0.35
N ASN A 736 5.27 -33.96 -1.31
CA ASN A 736 5.10 -34.63 -2.61
C ASN A 736 4.22 -33.82 -3.59
N ASN A 737 4.81 -33.56 -4.77
CA ASN A 737 4.23 -33.14 -6.06
C ASN A 737 3.94 -31.66 -6.35
N ILE A 738 4.68 -31.18 -7.37
CA ILE A 738 4.63 -29.91 -8.07
C ILE A 738 3.63 -30.01 -9.25
N VAL A 739 3.14 -28.85 -9.70
CA VAL A 739 2.68 -28.46 -11.06
C VAL A 739 1.17 -28.27 -11.22
N GLY A 740 0.75 -27.02 -11.48
CA GLY A 740 -0.52 -26.74 -12.14
C GLY A 740 -1.13 -25.35 -11.89
N ASN A 741 -0.64 -24.33 -12.62
CA ASN A 741 -1.29 -23.02 -12.78
C ASN A 741 -2.75 -23.16 -13.25
N LYS A 742 -3.71 -22.54 -12.54
CA LYS A 742 -4.95 -21.99 -13.13
C LYS A 742 -5.41 -20.74 -12.38
N THR A 743 -5.28 -19.62 -13.08
CA THR A 743 -5.91 -18.32 -12.86
C THR A 743 -7.44 -18.48 -12.81
N MET A 744 -8.06 -18.00 -11.74
CA MET A 744 -9.51 -17.96 -11.60
C MET A 744 -9.97 -16.50 -11.65
N THR A 745 -10.47 -16.10 -12.81
CA THR A 745 -11.22 -14.87 -13.06
C THR A 745 -12.69 -15.14 -12.72
N GLN A 746 -13.26 -14.42 -11.76
CA GLN A 746 -14.72 -14.23 -11.75
C GLN A 746 -15.11 -12.86 -11.19
N LYS A 747 -15.54 -12.02 -12.13
CA LYS A 747 -16.31 -10.80 -11.95
C LYS A 747 -17.77 -11.16 -11.67
N ILE A 748 -18.31 -10.45 -10.70
CA ILE A 748 -19.72 -10.10 -10.51
C ILE A 748 -20.20 -9.28 -11.71
N VAL A 749 -21.40 -9.56 -12.24
CA VAL A 749 -22.29 -8.58 -12.92
C VAL A 749 -23.76 -8.94 -12.70
N ASN A 750 -24.43 -8.11 -11.90
CA ASN A 750 -25.72 -7.43 -12.07
C ASN A 750 -27.00 -8.11 -12.62
N ASP A 751 -28.03 -8.02 -11.75
CA ASP A 751 -29.23 -7.17 -11.90
C ASP A 751 -30.45 -7.67 -12.68
N GLN A 752 -31.59 -7.69 -11.96
CA GLN A 752 -32.94 -7.54 -12.51
C GLN A 752 -33.79 -6.66 -11.57
N SER A 753 -33.72 -5.35 -11.81
CA SER A 753 -34.83 -4.39 -11.84
C SER A 753 -36.26 -4.97 -11.69
N ARG A 754 -37.00 -4.44 -10.70
CA ARG A 754 -38.47 -4.38 -10.74
C ARG A 754 -38.96 -2.97 -10.41
N LYS A 755 -39.77 -2.47 -11.36
CA LYS A 755 -40.59 -1.27 -11.34
C LYS A 755 -41.50 -1.23 -10.10
N ILE A 756 -41.57 -0.07 -9.44
CA ILE A 756 -42.76 0.37 -8.71
C ILE A 756 -43.00 1.85 -9.04
N GLU A 757 -44.23 2.13 -9.48
CA GLU A 757 -44.71 3.46 -9.89
C GLU A 757 -45.10 4.33 -8.69
N ASN A 758 -44.98 5.65 -8.90
CA ASN A 758 -45.25 6.78 -8.02
C ASN A 758 -46.56 6.73 -7.22
N GLN A 759 -46.50 7.25 -5.98
CA GLN A 759 -47.53 8.16 -5.45
C GLN A 759 -46.85 9.30 -4.68
N GLY A 760 -47.31 10.53 -4.97
CA GLY A 760 -46.63 11.77 -4.61
C GLY A 760 -46.61 12.13 -3.13
N GLY A 761 -45.65 12.98 -2.79
CA GLY A 761 -45.54 13.67 -1.51
C GLY A 761 -44.54 14.82 -1.67
N ASN A 762 -44.95 16.01 -1.24
CA ASN A 762 -44.27 17.28 -1.45
C ASN A 762 -42.81 17.32 -0.97
N ILE A 763 -42.02 18.04 -1.74
CA ILE A 763 -40.60 18.31 -1.58
C ILE A 763 -40.41 19.53 -0.67
N THR A 764 -39.63 19.38 0.41
CA THR A 764 -38.93 20.49 1.07
C THR A 764 -37.55 20.01 1.52
N GLY A 765 -36.49 20.67 1.02
CA GLY A 765 -35.10 20.45 1.43
C GLY A 765 -34.15 20.37 0.24
N ASN A 766 -33.48 21.50 -0.05
CA ASN A 766 -32.59 21.78 -1.19
C ASN A 766 -31.73 20.59 -1.67
N VAL A 767 -31.94 20.17 -2.92
CA VAL A 767 -31.05 19.33 -3.73
C VAL A 767 -31.08 19.86 -5.17
N LEU A 768 -29.88 19.94 -5.75
CA LEU A 768 -29.54 20.08 -7.16
C LEU A 768 -30.66 19.69 -8.14
N GLY A 769 -31.07 20.63 -9.00
CA GLY A 769 -31.92 20.36 -10.16
C GLY A 769 -31.81 21.47 -11.19
N ASP A 770 -31.40 21.12 -12.40
CA ASP A 770 -31.59 21.94 -13.60
C ASP A 770 -32.96 21.62 -14.21
N GLU A 771 -33.78 22.65 -14.43
CA GLU A 771 -34.93 22.59 -15.32
C GLU A 771 -34.55 23.19 -16.68
N SER A 772 -34.63 22.41 -17.75
CA SER A 772 -34.81 22.96 -19.09
C SER A 772 -35.72 22.08 -19.93
N HIS A 773 -36.92 22.58 -20.19
CA HIS A 773 -37.90 22.02 -21.13
C HIS A 773 -37.44 22.21 -22.58
N ILE A 774 -37.40 21.13 -23.37
CA ILE A 774 -37.49 21.20 -24.84
C ILE A 774 -38.41 20.07 -25.33
N GLN A 775 -39.51 20.44 -25.99
CA GLN A 775 -40.41 19.55 -26.73
C GLN A 775 -39.86 19.26 -28.13
N GLY A 776 -39.90 17.99 -28.56
CA GLY A 776 -39.68 17.60 -29.95
C GLY A 776 -40.24 16.21 -30.26
N LYS A 777 -41.27 16.16 -31.11
CA LYS A 777 -41.85 14.94 -31.72
C LYS A 777 -40.91 14.37 -32.78
N VAL A 778 -40.75 13.05 -32.85
CA VAL A 778 -40.22 12.35 -34.03
C VAL A 778 -41.11 11.17 -34.39
N THR A 779 -41.52 11.14 -35.66
CA THR A 779 -42.33 10.13 -36.35
C THR A 779 -41.45 8.98 -36.87
N ALA A 780 -41.93 7.75 -36.75
CA ALA A 780 -41.31 6.55 -37.31
C ALA A 780 -41.75 6.29 -38.76
N ASN A 781 -40.83 5.80 -39.60
CA ASN A 781 -41.12 5.08 -40.85
C ASN A 781 -39.94 4.17 -41.25
N SER A 782 -40.15 2.85 -41.10
CA SER A 782 -39.83 1.72 -42.02
C SER A 782 -38.37 1.43 -42.47
N PRO A 783 -38.05 0.24 -43.05
CA PRO A 783 -38.46 -1.16 -42.77
C PRO A 783 -37.27 -2.15 -42.69
N GLU A 784 -37.51 -3.39 -42.26
CA GLU A 784 -36.57 -4.54 -42.31
C GLU A 784 -36.26 -5.01 -43.74
N PRO A 785 -35.11 -5.69 -43.97
CA PRO A 785 -35.02 -6.72 -45.00
C PRO A 785 -34.44 -8.08 -44.55
N GLU A 786 -34.75 -9.05 -45.41
CA GLU A 786 -34.76 -10.51 -45.28
C GLU A 786 -33.38 -11.23 -45.34
N ILE A 787 -33.43 -12.51 -44.96
CA ILE A 787 -32.34 -13.50 -44.91
C ILE A 787 -32.22 -14.27 -46.23
N GLU A 788 -31.00 -14.38 -46.79
CA GLU A 788 -30.65 -15.38 -47.82
C GLU A 788 -29.43 -16.25 -47.44
N LYS A 789 -29.42 -17.49 -47.98
CA LYS A 789 -28.61 -18.68 -47.62
C LYS A 789 -27.15 -18.65 -48.14
N PRO A 790 -26.19 -19.38 -47.51
CA PRO A 790 -24.80 -19.41 -47.95
C PRO A 790 -24.49 -20.50 -49.01
N LYS A 791 -23.57 -20.17 -49.93
CA LYS A 791 -22.89 -21.09 -50.87
C LYS A 791 -21.45 -21.41 -50.40
N LYS A 792 -21.00 -22.60 -50.78
CA LYS A 792 -19.74 -23.33 -50.46
C LYS A 792 -18.44 -22.52 -50.51
N PHE A 793 -17.54 -22.78 -49.55
CA PHE A 793 -16.09 -22.50 -49.61
C PHE A 793 -15.28 -23.75 -49.19
N GLY A 794 -14.10 -23.93 -49.79
CA GLY A 794 -13.32 -25.18 -49.78
C GLY A 794 -11.93 -25.11 -49.11
N PHE A 795 -11.61 -26.19 -48.41
CA PHE A 795 -10.35 -26.83 -47.99
C PHE A 795 -9.05 -26.08 -47.64
N LEU A 796 -8.95 -24.75 -47.66
CA LEU A 796 -7.78 -24.03 -47.13
C LEU A 796 -8.08 -22.98 -46.04
N ASP A 797 -9.31 -23.01 -45.51
CA ASP A 797 -9.73 -22.28 -44.29
C ASP A 797 -9.90 -23.21 -43.06
N SER A 798 -9.42 -24.46 -43.15
CA SER A 798 -9.60 -25.52 -42.15
C SER A 798 -8.69 -25.40 -40.91
N LEU A 799 -7.78 -24.42 -40.85
CA LEU A 799 -6.93 -24.17 -39.68
C LEU A 799 -7.36 -22.97 -38.81
N THR A 800 -8.37 -22.22 -39.21
CA THR A 800 -8.98 -21.12 -38.41
C THR A 800 -10.41 -21.41 -37.99
N TRP A 801 -10.89 -22.65 -38.15
CA TRP A 801 -12.25 -23.06 -37.77
C TRP A 801 -12.33 -24.26 -36.80
N MET A 802 -11.23 -24.96 -36.54
CA MET A 802 -11.18 -26.12 -35.63
C MET A 802 -10.55 -25.79 -34.27
N GLN A 803 -11.04 -24.74 -33.60
CA GLN A 803 -10.84 -24.63 -32.14
C GLN A 803 -12.04 -24.17 -31.32
N ASN A 804 -13.16 -23.67 -31.86
CA ASN A 804 -14.26 -23.20 -30.99
C ASN A 804 -15.65 -23.23 -31.66
N GLY A 805 -16.28 -24.40 -31.74
CA GLY A 805 -17.68 -24.46 -32.20
C GLY A 805 -18.49 -25.61 -31.65
N GLN A 806 -18.03 -26.86 -31.85
CA GLN A 806 -18.84 -28.02 -31.47
C GLN A 806 -18.84 -28.30 -29.97
N ILE A 807 -17.74 -28.05 -29.25
CA ILE A 807 -17.67 -28.23 -27.79
C ILE A 807 -18.59 -27.21 -27.08
N ILE A 808 -18.62 -25.96 -27.57
CA ILE A 808 -19.49 -24.90 -27.04
C ILE A 808 -20.96 -25.22 -27.33
N TYR A 809 -21.27 -25.79 -28.51
CA TYR A 809 -22.64 -26.22 -28.83
C TYR A 809 -23.10 -27.38 -27.93
N TYR A 810 -22.26 -28.39 -27.67
CA TYR A 810 -22.61 -29.50 -26.78
C TYR A 810 -22.65 -29.08 -25.30
N LEU A 811 -21.75 -28.22 -24.83
CA LEU A 811 -21.80 -27.63 -23.47
C LEU A 811 -23.01 -26.70 -23.31
N GLY A 812 -23.29 -25.87 -24.30
CA GLY A 812 -24.47 -25.00 -24.32
C GLY A 812 -25.76 -25.80 -24.29
N SER A 813 -25.85 -26.89 -25.06
CA SER A 813 -27.00 -27.79 -25.08
C SER A 813 -27.18 -28.54 -23.76
N ALA A 814 -26.08 -28.98 -23.14
CA ALA A 814 -26.10 -29.65 -21.84
C ALA A 814 -26.49 -28.69 -20.71
N ILE A 815 -25.96 -27.46 -20.73
CA ILE A 815 -26.30 -26.40 -19.76
C ILE A 815 -27.78 -26.01 -19.93
N LEU A 816 -28.28 -25.87 -21.15
CA LEU A 816 -29.70 -25.58 -21.41
C LEU A 816 -30.61 -26.73 -20.94
N GLY A 817 -30.18 -27.99 -21.13
CA GLY A 817 -30.89 -29.18 -20.64
C GLY A 817 -30.95 -29.24 -19.11
N VAL A 818 -29.86 -28.90 -18.43
CA VAL A 818 -29.80 -28.84 -16.96
C VAL A 818 -30.64 -27.67 -16.42
N ILE A 819 -30.57 -26.50 -17.06
CA ILE A 819 -31.41 -25.34 -16.71
C ILE A 819 -32.90 -25.68 -16.89
N LEU A 820 -33.28 -26.36 -17.98
CA LEU A 820 -34.65 -26.82 -18.20
C LEU A 820 -35.08 -27.85 -17.14
N LEU A 821 -34.23 -28.79 -16.75
CA LEU A 821 -34.54 -29.77 -15.69
C LEU A 821 -34.69 -29.15 -14.29
N ILE A 822 -34.02 -28.03 -14.01
CA ILE A 822 -34.08 -27.34 -12.70
C ILE A 822 -35.26 -26.35 -12.64
N ILE A 823 -35.53 -25.62 -13.72
CA ILE A 823 -36.51 -24.53 -13.74
C ILE A 823 -37.91 -25.03 -14.12
N TYR A 824 -38.02 -25.94 -15.09
CA TYR A 824 -39.31 -26.39 -15.61
C TYR A 824 -40.24 -27.05 -14.57
N PRO A 825 -39.78 -27.92 -13.65
CA PRO A 825 -40.68 -28.48 -12.62
C PRO A 825 -41.15 -27.44 -11.60
N LYS A 826 -40.45 -26.31 -11.45
CA LYS A 826 -40.86 -25.20 -10.57
C LYS A 826 -41.91 -24.29 -11.21
N LEU A 827 -41.92 -24.20 -12.54
CA LEU A 827 -42.89 -23.39 -13.29
C LEU A 827 -44.12 -24.20 -13.76
N PHE A 828 -43.95 -25.49 -14.07
CA PHE A 828 -45.01 -26.36 -14.63
C PHE A 828 -45.01 -27.78 -14.01
N PRO A 829 -45.44 -27.95 -12.75
CA PRO A 829 -45.28 -29.21 -12.00
C PRO A 829 -46.04 -30.41 -12.60
N SER A 830 -47.17 -30.17 -13.27
CA SER A 830 -48.04 -31.21 -13.84
C SER A 830 -47.60 -31.69 -15.24
N GLY A 831 -46.73 -30.94 -15.93
CA GLY A 831 -46.23 -31.28 -17.27
C GLY A 831 -44.89 -32.01 -17.29
N PHE A 832 -44.17 -32.00 -16.17
CA PHE A 832 -42.80 -32.52 -16.07
C PHE A 832 -42.65 -34.02 -16.41
N PRO A 833 -43.55 -34.94 -16.02
CA PRO A 833 -43.41 -36.35 -16.36
C PRO A 833 -43.46 -36.62 -17.88
N LYS A 834 -44.27 -35.84 -18.62
CA LYS A 834 -44.39 -35.96 -20.09
C LYS A 834 -43.19 -35.38 -20.84
N LEU A 835 -42.44 -34.47 -20.22
CA LEU A 835 -41.21 -33.90 -20.80
C LEU A 835 -40.05 -34.90 -20.67
N VAL A 836 -39.98 -35.62 -19.54
CA VAL A 836 -38.95 -36.64 -19.28
C VAL A 836 -39.06 -37.81 -20.26
N GLU A 837 -40.28 -38.25 -20.59
CA GLU A 837 -40.50 -39.31 -21.61
C GLU A 837 -40.03 -38.91 -23.02
N LYS A 838 -40.04 -37.61 -23.38
CA LYS A 838 -39.63 -37.14 -24.71
C LYS A 838 -38.17 -36.72 -24.83
N ILE A 839 -37.44 -36.61 -23.71
CA ILE A 839 -36.03 -36.18 -23.72
C ILE A 839 -35.12 -37.18 -24.45
N GLN A 840 -35.46 -38.47 -24.45
CA GLN A 840 -34.70 -39.50 -25.18
C GLN A 840 -34.81 -39.37 -26.70
N ASP A 841 -35.88 -38.77 -27.23
CA ASP A 841 -36.04 -38.50 -28.66
C ASP A 841 -35.24 -37.24 -29.10
N ILE A 842 -34.91 -36.35 -28.16
CA ILE A 842 -34.23 -35.07 -28.42
C ILE A 842 -32.69 -35.23 -28.37
N PHE A 843 -32.19 -36.22 -27.62
CA PHE A 843 -30.75 -36.48 -27.46
C PHE A 843 -30.42 -37.97 -27.72
N PRO A 844 -30.31 -38.40 -28.99
CA PRO A 844 -29.89 -39.77 -29.29
C PRO A 844 -28.42 -39.99 -28.87
N VAL A 845 -28.19 -41.07 -28.12
CA VAL A 845 -26.84 -41.47 -27.65
C VAL A 845 -25.99 -41.91 -28.85
N PRO A 846 -24.77 -41.37 -29.08
CA PRO A 846 -23.91 -41.83 -30.16
C PRO A 846 -23.36 -43.22 -29.86
N GLN A 847 -23.54 -44.17 -30.79
CA GLN A 847 -22.79 -45.43 -30.78
C GLN A 847 -21.35 -45.17 -31.22
N VAL A 848 -20.39 -45.41 -30.33
CA VAL A 848 -18.96 -45.34 -30.65
C VAL A 848 -18.52 -46.73 -31.09
N GLU A 849 -18.26 -46.90 -32.39
CA GLU A 849 -17.48 -48.04 -32.90
C GLU A 849 -16.03 -47.90 -32.42
N LYS A 850 -15.54 -48.95 -31.76
CA LYS A 850 -14.13 -49.11 -31.41
C LYS A 850 -13.34 -49.42 -32.67
N GLU A 851 -12.31 -48.64 -32.96
CA GLU A 851 -11.09 -49.22 -33.51
C GLU A 851 -9.85 -48.58 -32.88
N LEU A 852 -8.96 -49.46 -32.43
CA LEU A 852 -7.74 -49.17 -31.72
C LEU A 852 -6.73 -48.50 -32.65
N ASP A 853 -5.94 -47.55 -32.13
CA ASP A 853 -4.51 -47.72 -32.29
C ASP A 853 -3.72 -47.29 -31.06
N LYS A 854 -2.67 -48.06 -30.80
CA LYS A 854 -1.93 -48.13 -29.53
C LYS A 854 -0.83 -47.08 -29.43
N ASN A 855 -0.56 -46.71 -28.19
CA ASN A 855 0.62 -46.02 -27.64
C ASN A 855 0.56 -44.48 -27.58
N GLN A 856 -0.05 -43.94 -26.52
CA GLN A 856 0.67 -43.38 -25.37
C GLN A 856 -0.28 -43.15 -24.18
#